data_AF-A0A951ZL10-F1
#
_entry.id   AF-A0A951ZL10-F1
#
_cell.length_a   1.000
_cell.length_b   1.000
_cell.length_c   1.000
_cell.angle_alpha   90.00
_cell.angle_beta   90.00
_cell.angle_gamma   90.00
#
_symmetry.space_group_name_H-M   'P 1'
#
loop_
_entity.id
_entity.type
_entity.pdbx_description
1 polymer ?
#
loop_
_entity_poly.entity_id
_entity_poly.type
_entity_poly.pdbx_seq_one_letter_code
_entity_poly.pdbx_strand_id
1 'polypeptide(L)'
;NGRLESKLTRTKNERCISSQYFTLASQCKGSFQPLFDFQFDVRTGGVVADRVHLNVDYDSKREFDASNNIQVYYQGKGNEWLQKLEVGNVTFEPPPSRFITGGIPSGNYGLQAIGHLGSMRFRTIVAQQKGNVTTDRVFTVGDRTVQGVDREIEDYQIEPRRFFFTVDPHRFAEFPNIDILNAGQLQRLAATLPDSVRPSRIFLYRLLIGGQPPNPNGPQFKLIGDPASRRGQIYELLRENVDYYTDPSQLWVALVRPLNLNNERLVVAYTVRLNGRDTTVVSTGGTPDFEYTARDQFANLLWDPQVRPGDAAFDREIRSVYRVGGEDVRRQTVSARIVTGASGDQEKPLAGSADTWLQLFGLSQSGNSATFDSDNRLFPRPGDPNLTVGGAAGTRILRDYFLVFPSLRPFSRAGLAQPAGNPTSEAIYTTPGEYLYSTQHPQSTYRIRLRYDADGGGDAGSLMLGATQVRPNSERLSLEGRILRRDVDYTVDYDIGRVTFLRADTLFPTPKQVTVRFEENPLFAAAPKSILGFASQFPLDVGEINVMAIAQSQRTTFTRPPLGYEPQSSLIAGVSGVFDFDAAPLSRALQRLPFGKSSTPSKVHLDAEVATSRPQANSAGQAYVESFEGEGGTLVNLADPAWLTSSQPALGRTLASRIGGAGTLDLTRASTMAWQ
;
A
#
# COMPACT_ATOMS: atom_id res chain seq x y z
N ASN A 1 4.45 -31.86 -25.46
CA ASN A 1 3.68 -31.42 -26.63
C ASN A 1 4.20 -30.07 -27.11
N GLY A 2 4.53 -29.93 -28.40
CA GLY A 2 4.96 -28.65 -28.99
C GLY A 2 3.87 -28.08 -29.89
N ARG A 3 3.61 -26.78 -29.80
CA ARG A 3 2.72 -26.02 -30.70
C ARG A 3 3.51 -24.88 -31.30
N LEU A 4 3.66 -24.90 -32.61
CA LEU A 4 4.18 -23.76 -33.37
C LEU A 4 3.00 -23.09 -34.05
N GLU A 5 2.72 -21.85 -33.67
CA GLU A 5 1.80 -20.99 -34.41
C GLU A 5 2.60 -19.98 -35.23
N SER A 6 2.41 -20.03 -36.53
CA SER A 6 2.85 -18.97 -37.43
C SER A 6 1.62 -18.21 -37.91
N LYS A 7 1.57 -16.91 -37.62
CA LYS A 7 0.52 -16.03 -38.11
C LYS A 7 1.15 -14.92 -38.92
N LEU A 8 0.68 -14.74 -40.16
CA LEU A 8 1.01 -13.57 -40.96
C LEU A 8 -0.17 -12.59 -40.85
N THR A 9 0.05 -11.47 -40.18
CA THR A 9 -1.00 -10.45 -40.05
C THR A 9 -0.66 -9.23 -40.87
N ARG A 10 -1.66 -8.65 -41.53
CA ARG A 10 -1.54 -7.36 -42.20
C ARG A 10 -2.69 -6.50 -41.71
N THR A 11 -2.36 -5.50 -40.90
CA THR A 11 -3.31 -4.47 -40.53
C THR A 11 -3.08 -3.29 -41.45
N LYS A 12 -4.14 -2.89 -42.15
CA LYS A 12 -4.12 -1.76 -43.09
C LYS A 12 -5.29 -0.85 -42.78
N ASN A 13 -5.00 0.43 -42.58
CA ASN A 13 -6.04 1.43 -42.44
C ASN A 13 -6.53 1.87 -43.83
N GLU A 14 -7.80 1.59 -44.15
CA GLU A 14 -8.40 1.90 -45.45
C GLU A 14 -8.81 3.38 -45.58
N ARG A 15 -8.89 4.12 -44.47
CA ARG A 15 -9.26 5.54 -44.44
C ARG A 15 -8.16 6.37 -43.81
N CYS A 16 -7.09 6.58 -44.55
CA CYS A 16 -6.03 7.49 -44.17
C CYS A 16 -6.24 8.87 -44.79
N ILE A 17 -6.16 9.90 -43.96
CA ILE A 17 -5.98 11.28 -44.47
C ILE A 17 -4.53 11.48 -44.92
N SER A 18 -4.28 12.51 -45.72
CA SER A 18 -2.98 12.77 -46.36
C SER A 18 -1.80 12.79 -45.37
N SER A 19 -2.02 13.33 -44.17
CA SER A 19 -1.00 13.38 -43.11
C SER A 19 -0.65 12.01 -42.51
N GLN A 20 -1.60 11.07 -42.50
CA GLN A 20 -1.41 9.72 -41.94
C GLN A 20 -0.66 8.79 -42.89
N TYR A 21 -0.63 9.10 -44.19
CA TYR A 21 -0.05 8.22 -45.22
C TYR A 21 1.47 8.01 -45.05
N PHE A 22 2.16 8.98 -44.47
CA PHE A 22 3.61 8.94 -44.24
C PHE A 22 3.99 8.46 -42.83
N THR A 23 3.02 8.34 -41.91
CA THR A 23 3.26 7.88 -40.54
C THR A 23 3.24 6.34 -40.49
N LEU A 24 4.37 5.73 -40.13
CA LEU A 24 4.49 4.25 -40.03
C LEU A 24 3.46 3.63 -39.06
N ALA A 25 3.10 4.35 -37.99
CA ALA A 25 2.12 3.91 -37.00
C ALA A 25 0.67 3.87 -37.53
N SER A 26 0.35 4.66 -38.55
CA SER A 26 -1.02 4.74 -39.12
C SER A 26 -1.37 3.57 -40.04
N GLN A 27 -0.38 2.70 -40.33
CA GLN A 27 -0.56 1.45 -41.08
C GLN A 27 -1.26 1.60 -42.45
N CYS A 28 -1.16 2.77 -43.09
CA CYS A 28 -1.84 3.05 -44.37
C CYS A 28 -1.36 2.18 -45.53
N LYS A 29 -0.06 1.81 -45.53
CA LYS A 29 0.50 0.86 -46.51
C LYS A 29 0.39 -0.61 -46.07
N GLY A 30 0.21 -0.85 -44.77
CA GLY A 30 0.10 -2.16 -44.09
C GLY A 30 1.13 -3.19 -44.58
N SER A 31 2.22 -3.41 -43.85
CA SER A 31 3.13 -4.53 -44.15
C SER A 31 2.62 -5.84 -43.53
N PHE A 32 2.97 -6.96 -44.13
CA PHE A 32 2.77 -8.26 -43.49
C PHE A 32 3.79 -8.40 -42.36
N GLN A 33 3.30 -8.64 -41.14
CA GLN A 33 4.11 -8.91 -39.96
C GLN A 33 4.04 -10.41 -39.65
N PRO A 34 5.17 -11.14 -39.78
CA PRO A 34 5.24 -12.52 -39.35
C PRO A 34 5.33 -12.55 -37.82
N LEU A 35 4.40 -13.26 -37.20
CA LEU A 35 4.42 -13.60 -35.79
C LEU A 35 4.67 -15.09 -35.67
N PHE A 36 5.76 -15.45 -35.00
CA PHE A 36 6.09 -16.82 -34.65
C PHE A 36 5.94 -16.96 -33.15
N ASP A 37 4.99 -17.79 -32.74
CA ASP A 37 4.77 -18.15 -31.34
C ASP A 37 5.11 -19.63 -31.19
N PHE A 38 6.26 -19.89 -30.59
CA PHE A 38 6.73 -21.25 -30.32
C PHE A 38 6.49 -21.58 -28.87
N GLN A 39 5.61 -22.55 -28.65
CA GLN A 39 5.19 -22.99 -27.33
C GLN A 39 5.52 -24.46 -27.18
N PHE A 40 6.17 -24.82 -26.08
CA PHE A 40 6.48 -26.20 -25.81
C PHE A 40 6.30 -26.52 -24.33
N ASP A 41 5.59 -27.62 -24.11
CA ASP A 41 5.44 -28.27 -22.82
C ASP A 41 6.16 -29.62 -22.89
N VAL A 42 7.00 -29.90 -21.91
CA VAL A 42 7.74 -31.14 -21.78
C VAL A 42 7.57 -31.65 -20.36
N ARG A 43 6.81 -32.72 -20.23
CA ARG A 43 6.74 -33.53 -19.01
C ARG A 43 7.30 -34.92 -19.30
N THR A 44 8.47 -35.21 -18.74
CA THR A 44 9.12 -36.52 -18.86
C THR A 44 9.69 -36.95 -17.52
N GLY A 45 9.51 -38.23 -17.20
CA GLY A 45 9.99 -38.85 -15.96
C GLY A 45 10.46 -40.26 -16.27
N GLY A 46 11.67 -40.64 -15.86
CA GLY A 46 12.14 -42.01 -16.09
C GLY A 46 13.63 -42.24 -15.90
N VAL A 47 14.00 -43.52 -16.01
CA VAL A 47 15.39 -43.99 -15.99
C VAL A 47 15.95 -43.83 -17.41
N VAL A 48 16.95 -42.97 -17.59
CA VAL A 48 17.64 -42.75 -18.88
C VAL A 48 18.77 -43.76 -19.07
N ALA A 49 19.44 -44.12 -17.97
CA ALA A 49 20.44 -45.17 -17.91
C ALA A 49 20.36 -45.84 -16.53
N ASP A 50 21.00 -46.99 -16.36
CA ASP A 50 21.02 -47.82 -15.15
C ASP A 50 21.21 -47.11 -13.80
N ARG A 51 21.74 -45.88 -13.82
CA ARG A 51 22.01 -45.03 -12.66
C ARG A 51 21.61 -43.56 -12.88
N VAL A 52 21.00 -43.20 -14.02
CA VAL A 52 20.69 -41.81 -14.38
C VAL A 52 19.20 -41.68 -14.61
N HIS A 53 18.60 -40.73 -13.90
CA HIS A 53 17.17 -40.47 -13.91
C HIS A 53 16.90 -39.03 -14.32
N LEU A 54 15.80 -38.84 -15.04
CA LEU A 54 15.38 -37.55 -15.55
C LEU A 54 13.95 -37.29 -15.09
N ASN A 55 13.72 -36.14 -14.46
CA ASN A 55 12.41 -35.59 -14.12
C ASN A 55 12.36 -34.16 -14.65
N VAL A 56 11.61 -33.93 -15.73
CA VAL A 56 11.41 -32.62 -16.34
C VAL A 56 9.92 -32.34 -16.40
N ASP A 57 9.53 -31.18 -15.91
CA ASP A 57 8.23 -30.54 -16.04
C ASP A 57 8.51 -29.08 -16.41
N TYR A 58 8.49 -28.81 -17.71
CA TYR A 58 8.79 -27.51 -18.28
C TYR A 58 7.65 -27.08 -19.19
N ASP A 59 7.09 -25.89 -18.95
CA ASP A 59 6.09 -25.27 -19.80
C ASP A 59 6.56 -23.84 -20.15
N SER A 60 6.73 -23.57 -21.44
CA SER A 60 7.12 -22.24 -21.94
C SER A 60 6.06 -21.16 -21.72
N LYS A 61 4.83 -21.53 -21.35
CA LYS A 61 3.73 -20.59 -21.04
C LYS A 61 3.59 -20.28 -19.56
N ARG A 62 4.40 -20.90 -18.71
CA ARG A 62 4.30 -20.72 -17.26
C ARG A 62 4.60 -19.26 -16.95
N GLU A 63 3.65 -18.60 -16.29
CA GLU A 63 3.74 -17.18 -15.96
C GLU A 63 4.99 -16.83 -15.13
N PHE A 64 5.52 -17.81 -14.38
CA PHE A 64 6.76 -17.69 -13.61
C PHE A 64 7.71 -18.86 -13.88
N ASP A 65 8.91 -18.53 -14.34
CA ASP A 65 9.96 -19.52 -14.65
C ASP A 65 10.38 -20.40 -13.47
N ALA A 66 10.21 -19.92 -12.23
CA ALA A 66 10.57 -20.65 -11.01
C ALA A 66 9.74 -21.93 -10.80
N SER A 67 8.57 -22.01 -11.41
CA SER A 67 7.68 -23.17 -11.35
C SER A 67 8.06 -24.27 -12.35
N ASN A 68 8.99 -24.01 -13.27
CA ASN A 68 9.58 -25.04 -14.13
C ASN A 68 10.56 -25.91 -13.32
N ASN A 69 10.39 -27.24 -13.42
CA ASN A 69 11.20 -28.21 -12.72
C ASN A 69 12.04 -29.03 -13.71
N ILE A 70 13.35 -28.92 -13.63
CA ILE A 70 14.30 -29.71 -14.40
C ILE A 70 15.22 -30.36 -13.39
N GLN A 71 15.11 -31.68 -13.20
CA GLN A 71 15.95 -32.43 -12.30
C GLN A 71 16.53 -33.64 -13.04
N VAL A 72 17.86 -33.70 -13.10
CA VAL A 72 18.60 -34.90 -13.52
C VAL A 72 19.33 -35.42 -12.30
N TYR A 73 19.22 -36.72 -12.00
CA TYR A 73 19.95 -37.28 -10.88
C TYR A 73 20.62 -38.61 -11.19
N TYR A 74 21.84 -38.76 -10.69
CA TYR A 74 22.54 -40.02 -10.58
C TYR A 74 22.17 -40.71 -9.27
N GLN A 75 21.98 -42.03 -9.29
CA GLN A 75 21.76 -42.86 -8.11
C GLN A 75 22.76 -44.02 -8.05
N GLY A 76 23.54 -44.05 -6.96
CA GLY A 76 24.53 -45.11 -6.70
C GLY A 76 23.86 -46.44 -6.37
N LYS A 77 24.55 -47.56 -6.62
CA LYS A 77 24.07 -48.91 -6.29
C LYS A 77 24.74 -49.43 -5.03
N GLY A 78 23.97 -50.08 -4.14
CA GLY A 78 24.51 -50.74 -2.95
C GLY A 78 25.18 -49.77 -1.96
N ASN A 79 26.40 -50.11 -1.52
CA ASN A 79 27.15 -49.38 -0.50
C ASN A 79 28.20 -48.41 -1.09
N GLU A 80 27.92 -47.88 -2.28
CA GLU A 80 28.77 -46.86 -2.92
C GLU A 80 28.77 -45.56 -2.12
N TRP A 81 29.96 -44.94 -1.97
CA TRP A 81 30.14 -43.72 -1.17
C TRP A 81 29.27 -42.54 -1.65
N LEU A 82 28.97 -42.47 -2.95
CA LEU A 82 28.07 -41.49 -3.54
C LEU A 82 26.71 -42.15 -3.79
N GLN A 83 25.71 -41.76 -3.01
CA GLN A 83 24.35 -42.32 -3.08
C GLN A 83 23.49 -41.57 -4.09
N LYS A 84 23.61 -40.24 -4.16
CA LYS A 84 22.84 -39.42 -5.10
C LYS A 84 23.63 -38.17 -5.53
N LEU A 85 23.59 -37.83 -6.81
CA LEU A 85 24.06 -36.56 -7.34
C LEU A 85 22.96 -35.95 -8.20
N GLU A 86 22.41 -34.81 -7.80
CA GLU A 86 21.30 -34.14 -8.45
C GLU A 86 21.78 -32.85 -9.13
N VAL A 87 21.23 -32.55 -10.30
CA VAL A 87 21.51 -31.37 -11.12
C VAL A 87 20.19 -30.73 -11.54
N GLY A 88 20.11 -29.41 -11.43
CA GLY A 88 18.91 -28.62 -11.74
C GLY A 88 18.17 -28.23 -10.46
N ASN A 89 16.86 -28.45 -10.39
CA ASN A 89 16.09 -28.16 -9.18
C ASN A 89 16.50 -29.13 -8.05
N VAL A 90 17.09 -28.58 -6.99
CA VAL A 90 17.61 -29.33 -5.84
C VAL A 90 16.99 -28.83 -4.54
N THR A 91 16.79 -29.75 -3.59
CA THR A 91 16.25 -29.45 -2.27
C THR A 91 17.21 -29.96 -1.21
N PHE A 92 17.74 -29.04 -0.40
CA PHE A 92 18.66 -29.35 0.67
C PHE A 92 17.91 -29.41 2.01
N GLU A 93 17.75 -30.64 2.51
CA GLU A 93 17.17 -30.88 3.82
C GLU A 93 18.30 -31.15 4.83
N PRO A 94 18.64 -30.22 5.73
CA PRO A 94 19.58 -30.50 6.80
C PRO A 94 18.93 -31.39 7.88
N PRO A 95 19.74 -32.04 8.75
CA PRO A 95 19.23 -32.68 9.96
C PRO A 95 18.40 -31.70 10.81
N PRO A 96 17.39 -32.19 11.54
CA PRO A 96 16.56 -31.34 12.41
C PRO A 96 17.41 -30.64 13.48
N SER A 97 17.10 -29.38 13.74
CA SER A 97 17.83 -28.51 14.66
C SER A 97 16.88 -27.48 15.29
N ARG A 98 17.14 -27.12 16.55
CA ARG A 98 16.37 -26.15 17.34
C ARG A 98 16.84 -24.70 17.11
N PHE A 99 18.11 -24.47 16.81
CA PHE A 99 18.67 -23.12 16.59
C PHE A 99 18.93 -22.81 15.11
N ILE A 100 19.31 -23.81 14.31
CA ILE A 100 19.46 -23.72 12.86
C ILE A 100 18.14 -24.16 12.22
N THR A 101 17.11 -23.35 12.41
CA THR A 101 15.75 -23.59 11.91
C THR A 101 15.58 -23.20 10.43
N GLY A 102 16.66 -22.78 9.76
CA GLY A 102 16.66 -22.40 8.36
C GLY A 102 16.98 -23.57 7.46
N GLY A 103 15.95 -24.34 7.07
CA GLY A 103 16.04 -25.09 5.82
C GLY A 103 16.43 -24.12 4.72
N ILE A 104 17.36 -24.50 3.85
CA ILE A 104 17.65 -23.69 2.66
C ILE A 104 16.33 -23.60 1.90
N PRO A 105 15.81 -22.39 1.63
CA PRO A 105 14.54 -22.23 0.94
C PRO A 105 14.50 -23.12 -0.31
N SER A 106 13.35 -23.70 -0.61
CA SER A 106 13.23 -24.56 -1.80
C SER A 106 13.32 -23.70 -3.07
N GLY A 107 13.61 -24.30 -4.24
CA GLY A 107 13.73 -23.53 -5.49
C GLY A 107 15.15 -23.13 -5.84
N ASN A 108 16.08 -23.95 -5.35
CA ASN A 108 17.48 -23.85 -5.69
C ASN A 108 17.69 -24.53 -7.03
N TYR A 109 18.33 -23.84 -7.95
CA TYR A 109 18.82 -24.43 -9.19
C TYR A 109 20.33 -24.60 -9.09
N GLY A 110 20.82 -25.84 -9.11
CA GLY A 110 22.23 -26.13 -8.92
C GLY A 110 22.56 -27.62 -8.82
N LEU A 111 23.51 -27.93 -7.95
CA LEU A 111 24.06 -29.25 -7.74
C LEU A 111 23.87 -29.67 -6.29
N GLN A 112 23.46 -30.92 -6.07
CA GLN A 112 23.40 -31.52 -4.74
C GLN A 112 24.04 -32.90 -4.76
N ALA A 113 24.89 -33.20 -3.78
CA ALA A 113 25.46 -34.53 -3.61
C ALA A 113 25.12 -35.08 -2.22
N ILE A 114 24.71 -36.35 -2.19
CA ILE A 114 24.38 -37.11 -0.99
C ILE A 114 25.22 -38.38 -1.02
N GLY A 115 25.90 -38.67 0.09
CA GLY A 115 26.74 -39.84 0.18
C GLY A 115 26.99 -40.28 1.60
N HIS A 116 27.82 -41.31 1.74
CA HIS A 116 28.35 -41.75 3.02
C HIS A 116 29.84 -42.05 2.92
N LEU A 117 30.56 -41.83 4.01
CA LEU A 117 31.96 -42.20 4.18
C LEU A 117 32.06 -43.00 5.49
N GLY A 118 32.16 -44.32 5.38
CA GLY A 118 31.97 -45.21 6.54
C GLY A 118 30.56 -45.06 7.10
N SER A 119 30.45 -44.76 8.40
CA SER A 119 29.18 -44.49 9.08
C SER A 119 28.67 -43.06 8.88
N MET A 120 29.54 -42.11 8.52
CA MET A 120 29.17 -40.71 8.30
C MET A 120 28.32 -40.57 7.05
N ARG A 121 27.12 -40.01 7.16
CA ARG A 121 26.33 -39.55 6.02
C ARG A 121 26.61 -38.08 5.79
N PHE A 122 26.71 -37.65 4.53
CA PHE A 122 26.88 -36.25 4.19
C PHE A 122 25.95 -35.82 3.05
N ARG A 123 25.63 -34.54 3.05
CA ARG A 123 24.86 -33.84 2.03
C ARG A 123 25.52 -32.50 1.77
N THR A 124 25.71 -32.15 0.51
CA THR A 124 26.25 -30.86 0.10
C THR A 124 25.42 -30.28 -1.03
N ILE A 125 25.32 -28.96 -1.08
CA ILE A 125 24.59 -28.21 -2.11
C ILE A 125 25.41 -27.01 -2.57
N VAL A 126 25.43 -26.81 -3.88
CA VAL A 126 25.92 -25.59 -4.53
C VAL A 126 24.84 -25.14 -5.49
N ALA A 127 24.12 -24.07 -5.16
CA ALA A 127 22.97 -23.69 -5.96
C ALA A 127 22.68 -22.20 -5.92
N GLN A 128 21.86 -21.76 -6.87
CA GLN A 128 21.31 -20.41 -6.90
C GLN A 128 19.82 -20.48 -6.57
N GLN A 129 19.42 -19.82 -5.49
CA GLN A 129 18.03 -19.59 -5.16
C GLN A 129 17.46 -18.57 -6.14
N LYS A 130 16.36 -18.92 -6.79
CA LYS A 130 15.57 -18.00 -7.59
C LYS A 130 14.28 -17.68 -6.83
N GLY A 131 14.02 -16.40 -6.58
CA GLY A 131 12.66 -15.87 -6.49
C GLY A 131 11.79 -16.31 -5.31
N ASN A 132 12.28 -16.33 -4.07
CA ASN A 132 11.37 -16.48 -2.92
C ASN A 132 11.50 -15.29 -1.96
N VAL A 133 10.38 -14.65 -1.63
CA VAL A 133 10.26 -13.74 -0.49
C VAL A 133 9.61 -14.50 0.64
N THR A 134 10.22 -14.49 1.82
CA THR A 134 9.59 -15.02 3.04
C THR A 134 8.71 -13.95 3.64
N THR A 135 7.42 -14.22 3.75
CA THR A 135 6.41 -13.29 4.28
C THR A 135 5.84 -13.85 5.58
N ASP A 136 5.77 -13.00 6.60
CA ASP A 136 5.12 -13.29 7.88
C ASP A 136 3.83 -12.46 7.99
N ARG A 137 2.69 -13.12 8.26
CA ARG A 137 1.40 -12.47 8.47
C ARG A 137 0.73 -12.97 9.74
N VAL A 138 -0.06 -12.10 10.35
CA VAL A 138 -0.77 -12.39 11.58
C VAL A 138 -2.25 -12.08 11.39
N PHE A 139 -3.08 -13.07 11.68
CA PHE A 139 -4.53 -13.00 11.56
C PHE A 139 -5.19 -13.32 12.89
N THR A 140 -6.38 -12.79 13.13
CA THR A 140 -7.27 -13.27 14.20
C THR A 140 -8.43 -14.00 13.55
N VAL A 141 -8.60 -15.29 13.88
CA VAL A 141 -9.57 -16.19 13.25
C VAL A 141 -10.66 -16.56 14.26
N GLY A 142 -11.92 -16.40 13.86
CA GLY A 142 -13.13 -16.75 14.60
C GLY A 142 -14.31 -16.89 13.61
N ASP A 143 -15.49 -16.31 13.92
CA ASP A 143 -16.64 -16.27 13.00
C ASP A 143 -16.33 -15.58 11.65
N ARG A 144 -15.32 -14.70 11.66
CA ARG A 144 -14.71 -14.08 10.48
C ARG A 144 -13.21 -13.96 10.71
N THR A 145 -12.44 -13.99 9.64
CA THR A 145 -11.00 -13.74 9.69
C THR A 145 -10.71 -12.26 9.57
N VAL A 146 -9.92 -11.72 10.49
CA VAL A 146 -9.41 -10.34 10.44
C VAL A 146 -7.90 -10.29 10.42
N GLN A 147 -7.37 -9.22 9.83
CA GLN A 147 -5.97 -8.89 9.87
C GLN A 147 -5.79 -7.60 10.67
N GLY A 148 -4.89 -7.63 11.66
CA GLY A 148 -4.49 -6.43 12.39
C GLY A 148 -3.61 -5.55 11.49
N VAL A 149 -3.97 -4.28 11.36
CA VAL A 149 -3.26 -3.28 10.58
C VAL A 149 -2.77 -2.19 11.52
N ASP A 150 -1.44 -2.00 11.54
CA ASP A 150 -0.80 -0.84 12.16
C ASP A 150 -0.44 0.16 11.06
N ARG A 151 -0.85 1.42 11.24
CA ARG A 151 -0.61 2.50 10.29
C ARG A 151 -0.09 3.74 11.00
N GLU A 152 0.99 4.30 10.47
CA GLU A 152 1.47 5.63 10.85
C GLU A 152 0.98 6.64 9.82
N ILE A 153 0.49 7.79 10.29
CA ILE A 153 0.11 8.93 9.45
C ILE A 153 0.81 10.17 10.00
N GLU A 154 1.60 10.84 9.17
CA GLU A 154 2.26 12.09 9.55
C GLU A 154 1.28 13.27 9.51
N ASP A 155 1.52 14.32 10.30
CA ASP A 155 0.60 15.44 10.43
C ASP A 155 0.28 16.20 9.13
N TYR A 156 1.21 16.25 8.18
CA TYR A 156 0.94 16.85 6.87
C TYR A 156 0.14 15.93 5.93
N GLN A 157 0.02 14.63 6.23
CA GLN A 157 -0.69 13.64 5.41
C GLN A 157 -2.21 13.69 5.63
N ILE A 158 -2.77 14.89 5.55
CA ILE A 158 -4.20 15.15 5.54
C ILE A 158 -4.86 14.48 4.32
N GLU A 159 -6.18 14.26 4.35
CA GLU A 159 -6.94 13.86 3.16
C GLU A 159 -7.17 15.10 2.26
N PRO A 160 -6.38 15.27 1.17
CA PRO A 160 -6.39 16.52 0.43
C PRO A 160 -7.55 16.54 -0.57
N ARG A 161 -8.03 17.74 -0.89
CA ARG A 161 -8.94 18.02 -2.01
C ARG A 161 -10.26 17.25 -1.97
N ARG A 162 -10.71 16.84 -0.77
CA ARG A 162 -11.95 16.09 -0.58
C ARG A 162 -12.98 16.87 0.21
N PHE A 163 -12.59 17.43 1.35
CA PHE A 163 -13.46 18.09 2.31
C PHE A 163 -13.35 19.61 2.17
N PHE A 164 -14.49 20.29 2.03
CA PHE A 164 -14.50 21.73 1.81
C PHE A 164 -15.62 22.43 2.59
N PHE A 165 -15.35 23.62 3.12
CA PHE A 165 -16.37 24.57 3.52
C PHE A 165 -17.01 25.23 2.30
N THR A 166 -18.33 25.41 2.35
CA THR A 166 -19.11 26.05 1.29
C THR A 166 -19.07 27.59 1.37
N VAL A 167 -18.86 28.10 2.58
CA VAL A 167 -18.67 29.52 2.92
C VAL A 167 -17.28 29.74 3.52
N ASP A 168 -16.80 30.98 3.54
CA ASP A 168 -15.52 31.30 4.16
C ASP A 168 -15.57 31.05 5.69
N PRO A 169 -14.73 30.15 6.25
CA PRO A 169 -14.77 29.82 7.66
C PRO A 169 -14.26 30.95 8.58
N HIS A 170 -13.53 31.94 8.07
CA HIS A 170 -13.12 33.13 8.85
C HIS A 170 -14.30 34.01 9.27
N ARG A 171 -15.50 33.77 8.71
CA ARG A 171 -16.74 34.45 9.13
C ARG A 171 -17.21 34.03 10.52
N PHE A 172 -16.71 32.91 11.04
CA PHE A 172 -17.10 32.37 12.33
C PHE A 172 -16.08 32.79 13.39
N ALA A 173 -16.58 33.36 14.50
CA ALA A 173 -15.74 33.78 15.62
C ALA A 173 -14.96 32.61 16.27
N GLU A 174 -15.43 31.38 16.08
CA GLU A 174 -14.85 30.16 16.63
C GLU A 174 -13.68 29.63 15.77
N PHE A 175 -13.40 30.21 14.59
CA PHE A 175 -12.28 29.80 13.74
C PHE A 175 -10.93 29.94 14.47
N PRO A 176 -10.01 28.95 14.39
CA PRO A 176 -10.10 27.71 13.62
C PRO A 176 -10.75 26.53 14.36
N ASN A 177 -11.21 26.68 15.60
CA ASN A 177 -11.73 25.61 16.46
C ASN A 177 -13.21 25.28 16.18
N ILE A 178 -13.47 24.88 14.94
CA ILE A 178 -14.77 24.39 14.47
C ILE A 178 -14.71 22.86 14.36
N ASP A 179 -15.57 22.17 15.09
CA ASP A 179 -15.75 20.71 14.99
C ASP A 179 -16.81 20.38 13.94
N ILE A 180 -16.36 19.93 12.76
CA ILE A 180 -17.26 19.61 11.64
C ILE A 180 -18.17 18.40 11.91
N LEU A 181 -17.91 17.62 12.96
CA LEU A 181 -18.78 16.50 13.39
C LEU A 181 -19.76 16.91 14.50
N ASN A 182 -19.63 18.12 15.04
CA ASN A 182 -20.54 18.65 16.05
C ASN A 182 -21.74 19.35 15.38
N ALA A 183 -22.80 18.59 15.13
CA ALA A 183 -24.02 19.09 14.48
C ALA A 183 -24.63 20.29 15.23
N GLY A 184 -24.59 20.30 16.56
CA GLY A 184 -25.10 21.41 17.36
C GLY A 184 -24.27 22.68 17.20
N GLN A 185 -22.94 22.57 17.14
CA GLN A 185 -22.06 23.70 16.83
C GLN A 185 -22.33 24.22 15.42
N LEU A 186 -22.35 23.35 14.41
CA LEU A 186 -22.56 23.76 13.02
C LEU A 186 -23.91 24.43 12.79
N GLN A 187 -24.98 23.95 13.43
CA GLN A 187 -26.30 24.60 13.37
C GLN A 187 -26.28 25.99 13.98
N ARG A 188 -25.61 26.18 15.13
CA ARG A 188 -25.44 27.52 15.74
C ARG A 188 -24.62 28.43 14.85
N LEU A 189 -23.49 27.94 14.32
CA LEU A 189 -22.66 28.70 13.39
C LEU A 189 -23.43 29.13 12.14
N ALA A 190 -24.19 28.22 11.53
CA ALA A 190 -25.05 28.55 10.40
C ALA A 190 -26.05 29.66 10.75
N ALA A 191 -26.66 29.62 11.95
CA ALA A 191 -27.57 30.65 12.44
C ALA A 191 -26.91 32.02 12.69
N THR A 192 -25.59 32.09 12.86
CA THR A 192 -24.87 33.38 12.97
C THR A 192 -24.65 34.07 11.63
N LEU A 193 -24.73 33.34 10.51
CA LEU A 193 -24.60 33.94 9.18
C LEU A 193 -25.81 34.83 8.84
N PRO A 194 -25.60 35.98 8.18
CA PRO A 194 -26.69 36.74 7.57
C PRO A 194 -27.48 35.87 6.58
N ASP A 195 -28.79 36.06 6.50
CA ASP A 195 -29.65 35.26 5.61
C ASP A 195 -29.25 35.39 4.12
N SER A 196 -28.56 36.45 3.72
CA SER A 196 -28.02 36.63 2.37
C SER A 196 -26.81 35.76 2.04
N VAL A 197 -26.19 35.12 3.04
CA VAL A 197 -24.98 34.30 2.90
C VAL A 197 -25.19 32.89 3.46
N ARG A 198 -26.20 32.67 4.32
CA ARG A 198 -26.54 31.35 4.89
C ARG A 198 -27.06 30.40 3.80
N PRO A 199 -26.30 29.37 3.38
CA PRO A 199 -26.74 28.47 2.33
C PRO A 199 -27.99 27.68 2.74
N SER A 200 -28.96 27.57 1.85
CA SER A 200 -30.12 26.68 1.98
C SER A 200 -29.99 25.42 1.12
N ARG A 201 -29.28 25.52 -0.01
CA ARG A 201 -28.99 24.39 -0.91
C ARG A 201 -27.68 24.60 -1.66
N ILE A 202 -26.84 23.57 -1.70
CA ILE A 202 -25.50 23.60 -2.32
C ILE A 202 -25.50 22.93 -3.70
N PHE A 203 -24.79 23.55 -4.65
CA PHE A 203 -24.51 23.03 -5.99
C PHE A 203 -23.00 23.09 -6.24
N LEU A 204 -22.38 21.93 -6.47
CA LEU A 204 -20.95 21.84 -6.77
C LEU A 204 -20.70 21.63 -8.26
N TYR A 205 -19.68 22.30 -8.76
CA TYR A 205 -19.30 22.20 -10.16
C TYR A 205 -17.81 21.94 -10.31
N ARG A 206 -17.47 21.02 -11.20
CA ARG A 206 -16.11 20.60 -11.51
C ARG A 206 -15.72 21.08 -12.90
N LEU A 207 -14.55 21.67 -13.03
CA LEU A 207 -13.93 21.96 -14.32
C LEU A 207 -12.77 21.00 -14.56
N LEU A 208 -12.67 20.46 -15.78
CA LEU A 208 -11.51 19.69 -16.27
C LEU A 208 -10.62 20.61 -17.12
N ILE A 209 -9.49 21.06 -16.56
CA ILE A 209 -8.54 21.96 -17.22
C ILE A 209 -7.78 21.16 -18.30
N GLY A 210 -7.88 21.60 -19.56
CA GLY A 210 -7.25 20.91 -20.69
C GLY A 210 -8.00 19.64 -21.15
N GLY A 211 -9.18 19.38 -20.59
CA GLY A 211 -10.08 18.30 -21.02
C GLY A 211 -11.39 18.85 -21.61
N GLN A 212 -12.19 17.95 -22.17
CA GLN A 212 -13.59 18.24 -22.52
C GLN A 212 -14.50 17.62 -21.45
N PRO A 213 -15.43 18.39 -20.85
CA PRO A 213 -16.36 17.84 -19.89
C PRO A 213 -17.38 16.93 -20.59
N PRO A 214 -18.00 15.97 -19.87
CA PRO A 214 -19.02 15.09 -20.44
C PRO A 214 -20.23 15.84 -21.02
N ASN A 215 -20.59 16.99 -20.43
CA ASN A 215 -21.63 17.87 -20.93
C ASN A 215 -21.02 19.15 -21.54
N PRO A 216 -20.95 19.27 -22.87
CA PRO A 216 -20.42 20.48 -23.54
C PRO A 216 -21.33 21.71 -23.36
N ASN A 217 -22.59 21.52 -22.97
CA ASN A 217 -23.54 22.61 -22.71
C ASN A 217 -23.52 23.05 -21.23
N GLY A 218 -22.55 22.60 -20.43
CA GLY A 218 -22.44 22.96 -19.01
C GLY A 218 -22.27 24.46 -18.76
N PRO A 219 -22.55 24.94 -17.54
CA PRO A 219 -22.45 26.35 -17.19
C PRO A 219 -21.02 26.89 -17.30
N GLN A 220 -20.90 28.20 -17.53
CA GLN A 220 -19.61 28.90 -17.58
C GLN A 220 -19.59 30.05 -16.57
N PHE A 221 -18.86 29.86 -15.47
CA PHE A 221 -18.85 30.78 -14.35
C PHE A 221 -17.76 31.86 -14.45
N LYS A 222 -18.10 33.08 -14.05
CA LYS A 222 -17.17 34.05 -13.49
C LYS A 222 -17.01 33.78 -11.99
N LEU A 223 -15.79 33.87 -11.47
CA LEU A 223 -15.53 33.69 -10.04
C LEU A 223 -15.90 34.94 -9.25
N ILE A 224 -16.67 34.75 -8.18
CA ILE A 224 -17.01 35.83 -7.24
C ILE A 224 -15.74 36.24 -6.48
N GLY A 225 -15.50 37.55 -6.40
CA GLY A 225 -14.32 38.10 -5.72
C GLY A 225 -13.06 38.17 -6.59
N ASP A 226 -13.11 37.70 -7.85
CA ASP A 226 -12.02 37.82 -8.80
C ASP A 226 -12.43 38.69 -10.01
N PRO A 227 -12.06 39.98 -10.05
CA PRO A 227 -12.33 40.88 -11.16
C PRO A 227 -11.65 40.48 -12.48
N ALA A 228 -10.58 39.67 -12.42
CA ALA A 228 -9.87 39.18 -13.59
C ALA A 228 -10.53 37.94 -14.20
N SER A 229 -11.42 37.27 -13.46
CA SER A 229 -12.16 36.10 -13.94
C SER A 229 -12.99 36.42 -15.19
N ARG A 230 -12.97 35.50 -16.16
CA ARG A 230 -13.72 35.60 -17.43
C ARG A 230 -14.50 34.32 -17.66
N ARG A 231 -15.60 34.42 -18.39
CA ARG A 231 -16.31 33.24 -18.90
C ARG A 231 -15.48 32.57 -20.00
N GLY A 232 -15.70 31.27 -20.21
CA GLY A 232 -15.11 30.53 -21.33
C GLY A 232 -14.81 29.07 -21.03
N GLN A 233 -14.76 28.68 -19.75
CA GLN A 233 -14.54 27.30 -19.34
C GLN A 233 -15.86 26.65 -18.91
N ILE A 234 -16.12 25.46 -19.43
CA ILE A 234 -17.35 24.69 -19.20
C ILE A 234 -17.17 23.85 -17.94
N TYR A 235 -18.08 24.00 -16.99
CA TYR A 235 -18.11 23.18 -15.77
C TYR A 235 -19.13 22.06 -15.89
N GLU A 236 -18.84 20.93 -15.26
CA GLU A 236 -19.76 19.83 -15.02
C GLU A 236 -20.44 20.01 -13.65
N LEU A 237 -21.76 19.90 -13.61
CA LEU A 237 -22.50 19.85 -12.35
C LEU A 237 -22.32 18.47 -11.69
N LEU A 238 -21.90 18.46 -10.43
CA LEU A 238 -21.83 17.24 -9.62
C LEU A 238 -23.20 16.94 -9.00
N ARG A 239 -23.50 15.65 -8.81
CA ARG A 239 -24.75 15.20 -8.19
C ARG A 239 -24.56 14.96 -6.71
N GLU A 240 -25.39 15.59 -5.90
CA GLU A 240 -25.47 15.35 -4.47
C GLU A 240 -25.86 13.88 -4.18
N ASN A 241 -25.26 13.29 -3.15
CA ASN A 241 -25.42 11.89 -2.73
C ASN A 241 -24.94 10.84 -3.75
N VAL A 242 -24.24 11.27 -4.80
CA VAL A 242 -23.59 10.37 -5.77
C VAL A 242 -22.13 10.76 -5.97
N ASP A 243 -21.88 12.02 -6.27
CA ASP A 243 -20.54 12.55 -6.54
C ASP A 243 -19.97 13.30 -5.31
N TYR A 244 -20.85 13.79 -4.43
CA TYR A 244 -20.48 14.43 -3.15
C TYR A 244 -21.54 14.26 -2.06
N TYR A 245 -21.11 14.37 -0.82
CA TYR A 245 -21.91 14.47 0.40
C TYR A 245 -22.02 15.94 0.82
N THR A 246 -23.21 16.36 1.27
CA THR A 246 -23.44 17.67 1.91
C THR A 246 -23.84 17.47 3.36
N ASP A 247 -23.20 18.20 4.27
CA ASP A 247 -23.61 18.18 5.67
C ASP A 247 -24.98 18.87 5.87
N PRO A 248 -25.83 18.41 6.80
CA PRO A 248 -27.12 19.05 7.08
C PRO A 248 -27.06 20.54 7.40
N SER A 249 -25.94 21.05 7.95
CA SER A 249 -25.74 22.49 8.18
C SER A 249 -25.54 23.29 6.89
N GLN A 250 -25.31 22.62 5.76
CA GLN A 250 -24.90 23.20 4.47
C GLN A 250 -23.57 23.95 4.50
N LEU A 251 -22.83 23.93 5.62
CA LEU A 251 -21.57 24.67 5.78
C LEU A 251 -20.37 23.96 5.20
N TRP A 252 -20.43 22.64 5.00
CA TRP A 252 -19.35 21.85 4.42
C TRP A 252 -19.85 20.69 3.55
N VAL A 253 -18.98 20.23 2.67
CA VAL A 253 -19.20 19.16 1.69
C VAL A 253 -17.99 18.23 1.66
N ALA A 254 -18.20 16.99 1.22
CA ALA A 254 -17.13 16.04 0.95
C ALA A 254 -17.33 15.35 -0.40
N LEU A 255 -16.32 15.39 -1.26
CA LEU A 255 -16.36 14.68 -2.53
C LEU A 255 -16.21 13.17 -2.32
N VAL A 256 -16.92 12.37 -3.11
CA VAL A 256 -16.71 10.91 -3.14
C VAL A 256 -15.31 10.57 -3.65
N ARG A 257 -14.84 11.32 -4.65
CA ARG A 257 -13.48 11.24 -5.18
C ARG A 257 -12.79 12.60 -5.01
N PRO A 258 -11.60 12.65 -4.37
CA PRO A 258 -10.85 13.89 -4.25
C PRO A 258 -10.48 14.44 -5.62
N LEU A 259 -10.25 15.75 -5.71
CA LEU A 259 -9.87 16.39 -6.97
C LEU A 259 -8.47 15.98 -7.41
N ASN A 260 -8.23 15.94 -8.72
CA ASN A 260 -6.90 15.81 -9.29
C ASN A 260 -6.14 17.15 -9.23
N LEU A 261 -4.85 17.10 -8.84
CA LEU A 261 -4.03 18.29 -8.58
C LEU A 261 -3.77 19.08 -9.86
N ASN A 262 -3.61 18.39 -11.00
CA ASN A 262 -3.00 19.00 -12.18
C ASN A 262 -4.01 19.61 -13.14
N ASN A 263 -5.28 19.24 -13.04
CA ASN A 263 -6.24 19.53 -14.09
C ASN A 263 -7.69 19.64 -13.64
N GLU A 264 -7.97 19.88 -12.35
CA GLU A 264 -9.33 20.10 -11.89
C GLU A 264 -9.48 21.43 -11.16
N ARG A 265 -10.70 21.96 -11.14
CA ARG A 265 -11.10 23.09 -10.29
C ARG A 265 -12.50 22.80 -9.75
N LEU A 266 -12.74 23.18 -8.51
CA LEU A 266 -14.04 23.06 -7.85
C LEU A 266 -14.58 24.43 -7.48
N VAL A 267 -15.83 24.68 -7.87
CA VAL A 267 -16.58 25.88 -7.49
C VAL A 267 -17.92 25.50 -6.89
N VAL A 268 -18.48 26.40 -6.10
CA VAL A 268 -19.80 26.24 -5.47
C VAL A 268 -20.71 27.42 -5.81
N ALA A 269 -21.97 27.10 -6.10
CA ALA A 269 -23.07 28.05 -6.04
C ALA A 269 -24.12 27.52 -5.06
N TYR A 270 -24.85 28.43 -4.40
CA TYR A 270 -25.87 28.07 -3.44
C TYR A 270 -27.06 29.02 -3.46
N THR A 271 -28.23 28.51 -3.10
CA THR A 271 -29.38 29.35 -2.76
C THR A 271 -29.35 29.72 -1.29
N VAL A 272 -30.06 30.77 -0.92
CA VAL A 272 -30.26 31.19 0.47
C VAL A 272 -31.76 31.34 0.76
N ARG A 273 -32.16 31.36 2.03
CA ARG A 273 -33.56 31.53 2.40
C ARG A 273 -33.86 32.95 2.85
N LEU A 274 -34.50 33.74 2.00
CA LEU A 274 -34.94 35.11 2.31
C LEU A 274 -36.46 35.14 2.41
N ASN A 275 -36.98 35.68 3.52
CA ASN A 275 -38.43 35.77 3.79
C ASN A 275 -39.14 34.41 3.61
N GLY A 276 -38.48 33.31 4.01
CA GLY A 276 -39.01 31.96 3.92
C GLY A 276 -38.96 31.32 2.53
N ARG A 277 -38.43 31.98 1.51
CA ARG A 277 -38.29 31.45 0.14
C ARG A 277 -36.84 31.24 -0.26
N ASP A 278 -36.55 30.14 -0.93
CA ASP A 278 -35.24 29.93 -1.56
C ASP A 278 -35.04 30.97 -2.67
N THR A 279 -33.95 31.71 -2.56
CA THR A 279 -33.61 32.86 -3.40
C THR A 279 -32.15 32.77 -3.80
N THR A 280 -31.85 33.15 -5.04
CA THR A 280 -30.47 33.26 -5.53
C THR A 280 -29.95 34.68 -5.27
N VAL A 281 -28.87 34.79 -4.50
CA VAL A 281 -28.16 36.07 -4.29
C VAL A 281 -26.81 35.97 -4.98
N VAL A 282 -26.71 36.59 -6.17
CA VAL A 282 -25.57 36.44 -7.08
C VAL A 282 -24.24 36.86 -6.45
N SER A 283 -24.23 37.92 -5.63
CA SER A 283 -23.02 38.47 -5.03
C SER A 283 -22.41 37.59 -3.93
N THR A 284 -23.18 36.66 -3.37
CA THR A 284 -22.76 35.82 -2.25
C THR A 284 -22.80 34.34 -2.62
N GLY A 285 -23.95 33.86 -3.08
CA GLY A 285 -24.21 32.46 -3.44
C GLY A 285 -23.99 32.12 -4.91
N GLY A 286 -23.79 33.11 -5.78
CA GLY A 286 -23.63 32.86 -7.22
C GLY A 286 -24.94 32.48 -7.91
N THR A 287 -24.86 31.73 -9.01
CA THR A 287 -26.00 31.32 -9.84
C THR A 287 -26.01 29.80 -10.02
N PRO A 288 -26.93 29.04 -9.39
CA PRO A 288 -26.96 27.58 -9.45
C PRO A 288 -27.55 27.08 -10.79
N ASP A 289 -26.79 27.27 -11.86
CA ASP A 289 -27.22 26.98 -13.22
C ASP A 289 -26.70 25.62 -13.70
N PHE A 290 -27.56 24.87 -14.40
CA PHE A 290 -27.26 23.52 -14.90
C PHE A 290 -26.63 23.51 -16.30
N GLU A 291 -26.87 24.56 -17.07
CA GLU A 291 -26.45 24.71 -18.46
C GLU A 291 -25.94 26.13 -18.71
N TYR A 292 -25.22 26.29 -19.81
CA TYR A 292 -24.78 27.58 -20.30
C TYR A 292 -25.98 28.48 -20.64
N THR A 293 -25.87 29.76 -20.26
CA THR A 293 -26.83 30.79 -20.66
C THR A 293 -26.11 32.08 -21.06
N ALA A 294 -26.78 32.93 -21.85
CA ALA A 294 -26.20 34.20 -22.29
C ALA A 294 -25.94 35.19 -21.11
N ARG A 295 -26.75 35.11 -20.04
CA ARG A 295 -26.58 35.93 -18.83
C ARG A 295 -25.33 35.53 -18.03
N ASP A 296 -24.79 36.46 -17.25
CA ASP A 296 -23.61 36.17 -16.41
C ASP A 296 -23.95 35.12 -15.37
N GLN A 297 -23.11 34.09 -15.28
CA GLN A 297 -23.19 33.03 -14.28
C GLN A 297 -22.00 33.20 -13.33
N PHE A 298 -22.24 33.05 -12.03
CA PHE A 298 -21.25 33.29 -10.99
C PHE A 298 -21.15 32.11 -10.03
N ALA A 299 -19.94 31.83 -9.55
CA ALA A 299 -19.71 30.82 -8.52
C ALA A 299 -18.57 31.25 -7.58
N ASN A 300 -18.55 30.70 -6.37
CA ASN A 300 -17.43 30.86 -5.44
C ASN A 300 -16.37 29.80 -5.72
N LEU A 301 -15.11 30.19 -5.69
CA LEU A 301 -14.00 29.24 -5.76
C LEU A 301 -13.90 28.45 -4.45
N LEU A 302 -13.90 27.11 -4.55
CA LEU A 302 -13.54 26.23 -3.44
C LEU A 302 -12.09 25.76 -3.55
N TRP A 303 -11.66 25.40 -4.75
CA TRP A 303 -10.32 24.89 -4.98
C TRP A 303 -9.87 25.04 -6.44
N ASP A 304 -8.60 25.37 -6.66
CA ASP A 304 -7.92 25.39 -7.97
C ASP A 304 -6.41 25.12 -7.74
N PRO A 305 -5.67 24.58 -8.73
CA PRO A 305 -4.25 24.29 -8.58
C PRO A 305 -3.39 25.53 -8.27
N GLN A 306 -3.87 26.73 -8.59
CA GLN A 306 -3.16 28.00 -8.34
C GLN A 306 -3.43 28.60 -6.96
N VAL A 307 -4.35 28.02 -6.17
CA VAL A 307 -4.67 28.51 -4.82
C VAL A 307 -3.47 28.35 -3.89
N ARG A 308 -3.09 29.42 -3.21
CA ARG A 308 -1.94 29.51 -2.30
C ARG A 308 -2.39 29.87 -0.88
N PRO A 309 -1.56 29.56 0.13
CA PRO A 309 -1.78 30.07 1.49
C PRO A 309 -1.96 31.58 1.50
N GLY A 310 -3.03 32.05 2.16
CA GLY A 310 -3.44 33.45 2.18
C GLY A 310 -4.60 33.79 1.22
N ASP A 311 -4.86 32.97 0.21
CA ASP A 311 -6.04 33.13 -0.65
C ASP A 311 -7.32 32.72 0.10
N ALA A 312 -8.42 33.42 -0.14
CA ALA A 312 -9.70 33.13 0.53
C ALA A 312 -10.23 31.70 0.26
N ALA A 313 -9.86 31.09 -0.87
CA ALA A 313 -10.21 29.70 -1.18
C ALA A 313 -9.33 28.68 -0.43
N PHE A 314 -8.12 29.07 0.01
CA PHE A 314 -7.19 28.14 0.66
C PHE A 314 -7.79 27.57 1.94
N ASP A 315 -8.36 28.41 2.80
CA ASP A 315 -8.95 27.98 4.08
C ASP A 315 -10.30 27.28 3.94
N ARG A 316 -10.87 27.22 2.72
CA ARG A 316 -12.08 26.44 2.47
C ARG A 316 -11.78 24.95 2.41
N GLU A 317 -10.58 24.54 2.01
CA GLU A 317 -10.17 23.13 2.11
C GLU A 317 -9.95 22.75 3.58
N ILE A 318 -10.64 21.71 4.04
CA ILE A 318 -10.56 21.24 5.42
C ILE A 318 -9.31 20.37 5.57
N ARG A 319 -8.37 20.84 6.40
CA ARG A 319 -7.05 20.21 6.60
C ARG A 319 -6.89 19.51 7.95
N SER A 320 -7.99 18.96 8.45
CA SER A 320 -8.07 18.32 9.77
C SER A 320 -8.71 16.94 9.73
N VAL A 321 -8.75 16.35 8.54
CA VAL A 321 -9.34 15.04 8.26
C VAL A 321 -8.26 14.11 7.73
N TYR A 322 -8.17 12.90 8.28
CA TYR A 322 -7.14 11.91 7.93
C TYR A 322 -7.80 10.58 7.60
N ARG A 323 -7.50 10.02 6.42
CA ARG A 323 -8.05 8.72 6.00
C ARG A 323 -7.49 7.58 6.85
N VAL A 324 -8.33 6.78 7.48
CA VAL A 324 -7.95 5.61 8.29
C VAL A 324 -7.80 4.36 7.43
N GLY A 325 -8.80 4.07 6.59
CA GLY A 325 -8.84 2.91 5.69
C GLY A 325 -10.18 2.81 4.96
N GLY A 326 -10.37 1.72 4.23
CA GLY A 326 -11.54 1.47 3.37
C GLY A 326 -12.76 0.90 4.11
N GLU A 327 -13.67 0.30 3.34
CA GLU A 327 -14.90 -0.33 3.86
C GLU A 327 -14.64 -1.62 4.64
N ASP A 328 -13.46 -2.21 4.45
CA ASP A 328 -12.93 -3.40 5.11
C ASP A 328 -12.54 -3.16 6.58
N VAL A 329 -12.36 -1.89 6.98
CA VAL A 329 -12.01 -1.54 8.37
C VAL A 329 -13.16 -1.82 9.33
N ARG A 330 -12.86 -2.56 10.41
CA ARG A 330 -13.78 -2.73 11.53
C ARG A 330 -13.73 -1.53 12.46
N ARG A 331 -14.63 -0.57 12.24
CA ARG A 331 -14.78 0.68 13.00
C ARG A 331 -14.53 0.55 14.51
N GLN A 332 -15.18 -0.39 15.19
CA GLN A 332 -15.09 -0.57 16.65
C GLN A 332 -13.68 -0.97 17.16
N THR A 333 -12.81 -1.45 16.27
CA THR A 333 -11.44 -1.85 16.61
C THR A 333 -10.42 -0.74 16.40
N VAL A 334 -10.83 0.38 15.79
CA VAL A 334 -9.94 1.51 15.52
C VAL A 334 -9.50 2.14 16.83
N SER A 335 -8.19 2.16 17.03
CA SER A 335 -7.50 2.86 18.10
C SER A 335 -6.50 3.84 17.50
N ALA A 336 -6.29 4.96 18.18
CA ALA A 336 -5.38 6.01 17.76
C ALA A 336 -4.52 6.48 18.94
N ARG A 337 -3.25 6.79 18.66
CA ARG A 337 -2.36 7.54 19.53
C ARG A 337 -1.71 8.66 18.74
N ILE A 338 -1.37 9.75 19.41
CA ILE A 338 -0.61 10.85 18.81
C ILE A 338 0.71 10.95 19.54
N VAL A 339 1.80 10.96 18.77
CA VAL A 339 3.17 10.96 19.29
C VAL A 339 3.99 12.06 18.65
N THR A 340 5.03 12.53 19.35
CA THR A 340 6.05 13.43 18.83
C THR A 340 7.45 12.83 19.02
N GLY A 341 8.48 13.49 18.48
CA GLY A 341 9.90 13.15 18.69
C GLY A 341 10.52 12.36 17.55
N ALA A 342 11.79 12.63 17.25
CA ALA A 342 12.53 11.99 16.15
C ALA A 342 13.30 10.72 16.57
N SER A 343 13.65 10.61 17.85
CA SER A 343 14.44 9.49 18.42
C SER A 343 13.63 8.52 19.28
N GLY A 344 12.36 8.82 19.54
CA GLY A 344 11.44 7.99 20.31
C GLY A 344 10.05 8.64 20.41
N ASP A 345 9.02 7.80 20.52
CA ASP A 345 7.63 8.24 20.56
C ASP A 345 7.31 8.86 21.95
N GLN A 346 6.91 10.13 21.95
CA GLN A 346 6.47 10.86 23.14
C GLN A 346 4.95 11.12 23.06
N GLU A 347 4.18 10.46 23.94
CA GLU A 347 2.71 10.57 23.94
C GLU A 347 2.17 11.74 24.79
N LYS A 348 3.02 12.35 25.63
CA LYS A 348 2.64 13.37 26.61
C LYS A 348 2.95 14.80 26.11
N PRO A 349 2.02 15.76 26.27
CA PRO A 349 2.27 17.17 26.03
C PRO A 349 3.39 17.74 26.89
N LEU A 350 4.16 18.67 26.33
CA LEU A 350 5.26 19.35 27.04
C LEU A 350 4.74 20.44 27.99
N ALA A 351 3.56 20.98 27.71
CA ALA A 351 2.90 22.01 28.50
C ALA A 351 1.38 21.81 28.53
N GLY A 352 0.72 22.36 29.55
CA GLY A 352 -0.73 22.29 29.75
C GLY A 352 -1.15 21.17 30.71
N SER A 353 -2.47 20.95 30.81
CA SER A 353 -3.09 20.02 31.75
C SER A 353 -3.55 18.71 31.11
N ALA A 354 -3.35 18.52 29.80
CA ALA A 354 -3.69 17.28 29.11
C ALA A 354 -2.64 16.19 29.41
N ASP A 355 -3.10 14.98 29.69
CA ASP A 355 -2.23 13.84 29.99
C ASP A 355 -1.57 13.26 28.73
N THR A 356 -2.26 13.37 27.58
CA THR A 356 -1.81 12.84 26.29
C THR A 356 -2.07 13.84 25.16
N TRP A 357 -1.33 13.72 24.06
CA TRP A 357 -1.63 14.46 22.83
C TRP A 357 -3.03 14.11 22.28
N LEU A 358 -3.46 12.86 22.45
CA LEU A 358 -4.79 12.40 22.06
C LEU A 358 -5.89 13.21 22.77
N GLN A 359 -5.73 13.44 24.08
CA GLN A 359 -6.64 14.28 24.86
C GLN A 359 -6.53 15.75 24.49
N LEU A 360 -5.29 16.27 24.34
CA LEU A 360 -5.07 17.66 23.97
C LEU A 360 -5.78 18.02 22.65
N PHE A 361 -5.71 17.12 21.67
CA PHE A 361 -6.34 17.30 20.36
C PHE A 361 -7.81 16.88 20.30
N GLY A 362 -8.44 16.59 21.45
CA GLY A 362 -9.87 16.32 21.53
C GLY A 362 -10.31 15.02 20.83
N LEU A 363 -9.39 14.05 20.71
CA LEU A 363 -9.66 12.74 20.12
C LEU A 363 -9.92 11.65 21.16
N SER A 364 -9.71 11.92 22.45
CA SER A 364 -9.89 10.93 23.51
C SER A 364 -11.34 10.86 24.00
N GLN A 365 -11.71 9.72 24.58
CA GLN A 365 -12.98 9.56 25.27
C GLN A 365 -13.07 10.46 26.51
N SER A 366 -14.29 10.86 26.87
CA SER A 366 -14.53 11.59 28.11
C SER A 366 -14.20 10.68 29.31
N GLY A 367 -13.28 11.12 30.17
CA GLY A 367 -12.83 10.38 31.34
C GLY A 367 -11.66 9.42 31.12
N ASN A 368 -11.17 9.23 29.88
CA ASN A 368 -9.96 8.44 29.62
C ASN A 368 -9.11 9.09 28.51
N SER A 369 -8.03 9.75 28.93
CA SER A 369 -7.12 10.49 28.06
C SER A 369 -6.32 9.61 27.09
N ALA A 370 -6.20 8.30 27.35
CA ALA A 370 -5.42 7.38 26.51
C ALA A 370 -6.27 6.59 25.49
N THR A 371 -7.60 6.70 25.57
CA THR A 371 -8.51 5.90 24.72
C THR A 371 -9.13 6.77 23.62
N PHE A 372 -9.02 6.33 22.37
CA PHE A 372 -9.59 7.03 21.22
C PHE A 372 -11.12 6.97 21.23
N ASP A 373 -11.76 8.11 20.99
CA ASP A 373 -13.21 8.23 20.84
C ASP A 373 -13.63 7.88 19.40
N SER A 374 -13.57 6.59 19.06
CA SER A 374 -13.95 6.10 17.73
C SER A 374 -15.41 6.37 17.39
N ASP A 375 -16.29 6.56 18.39
CA ASP A 375 -17.69 6.86 18.18
C ASP A 375 -17.94 8.26 17.67
N ASN A 376 -17.23 9.26 18.21
CA ASN A 376 -17.43 10.66 17.82
C ASN A 376 -16.38 11.20 16.84
N ARG A 377 -15.22 10.54 16.71
CA ARG A 377 -14.07 11.06 15.93
C ARG A 377 -13.78 10.27 14.66
N LEU A 378 -14.50 9.18 14.41
CA LEU A 378 -14.44 8.43 13.16
C LEU A 378 -15.70 8.69 12.31
N PHE A 379 -15.53 9.48 11.25
CA PHE A 379 -16.52 9.75 10.22
C PHE A 379 -16.37 8.75 9.07
N PRO A 380 -17.44 8.26 8.42
CA PRO A 380 -18.86 8.47 8.75
C PRO A 380 -19.30 7.71 10.00
N ARG A 381 -20.12 8.35 10.85
CA ARG A 381 -20.77 7.72 12.01
C ARG A 381 -22.07 7.04 11.59
N PRO A 382 -22.58 6.05 12.36
CA PRO A 382 -23.84 5.36 12.04
C PRO A 382 -25.06 6.28 11.85
N GLY A 383 -25.09 7.44 12.52
CA GLY A 383 -26.17 8.42 12.41
C GLY A 383 -25.94 9.54 11.39
N ASP A 384 -24.78 9.59 10.73
CA ASP A 384 -24.52 10.61 9.72
C ASP A 384 -25.30 10.28 8.42
N PRO A 385 -25.81 11.28 7.68
CA PRO A 385 -26.60 11.08 6.46
C PRO A 385 -25.73 10.68 5.25
N ASN A 386 -24.91 9.64 5.42
CA ASN A 386 -23.96 9.14 4.43
C ASN A 386 -24.49 7.88 3.72
N LEU A 387 -25.66 7.98 3.09
CA LEU A 387 -26.34 6.87 2.42
C LEU A 387 -26.64 7.23 0.96
N THR A 388 -26.41 6.30 0.04
CA THR A 388 -26.70 6.55 -1.39
C THR A 388 -28.21 6.61 -1.64
N VAL A 389 -28.63 7.55 -2.49
CA VAL A 389 -30.04 7.68 -2.89
C VAL A 389 -30.37 6.61 -3.93
N GLY A 390 -31.38 5.77 -3.64
CA GLY A 390 -31.85 4.72 -4.57
C GLY A 390 -30.98 3.45 -4.60
N GLY A 391 -29.95 3.34 -3.76
CA GLY A 391 -29.15 2.12 -3.57
C GLY A 391 -29.82 1.12 -2.61
N ALA A 392 -29.34 -0.12 -2.61
CA ALA A 392 -29.74 -1.12 -1.60
C ALA A 392 -29.46 -0.57 -0.19
N ALA A 393 -30.35 -0.87 0.76
CA ALA A 393 -30.22 -0.42 2.15
C ALA A 393 -28.82 -0.75 2.70
N GLY A 394 -28.11 0.28 3.22
CA GLY A 394 -26.77 0.14 3.79
C GLY A 394 -25.60 0.53 2.88
N THR A 395 -25.84 0.94 1.62
CA THR A 395 -24.78 1.46 0.74
C THR A 395 -24.39 2.90 1.10
N ARG A 396 -23.12 3.11 1.46
CA ARG A 396 -22.56 4.41 1.87
C ARG A 396 -22.03 5.23 0.69
N ILE A 397 -22.20 6.55 0.74
CA ILE A 397 -21.66 7.49 -0.26
C ILE A 397 -20.12 7.54 -0.12
N LEU A 398 -19.65 7.88 1.07
CA LEU A 398 -18.26 7.78 1.48
C LEU A 398 -18.05 6.42 2.15
N ARG A 399 -17.24 5.57 1.51
CA ARG A 399 -17.00 4.19 1.94
C ARG A 399 -15.84 4.06 2.93
N ASP A 400 -14.85 4.94 2.77
CA ASP A 400 -13.69 5.04 3.65
C ASP A 400 -14.07 5.60 5.02
N TYR A 401 -13.27 5.28 6.03
CA TYR A 401 -13.32 5.94 7.33
C TYR A 401 -12.23 7.00 7.47
N PHE A 402 -12.59 8.08 8.16
CA PHE A 402 -11.75 9.25 8.37
C PHE A 402 -11.75 9.63 9.84
N LEU A 403 -10.55 9.85 10.38
CA LEU A 403 -10.34 10.48 11.68
C LEU A 403 -10.49 11.99 11.49
N VAL A 404 -11.31 12.63 12.32
CA VAL A 404 -11.61 14.06 12.23
C VAL A 404 -11.30 14.77 13.55
N PHE A 405 -10.45 15.79 13.48
CA PHE A 405 -10.14 16.63 14.64
C PHE A 405 -11.24 17.67 14.87
N PRO A 406 -11.53 18.04 16.14
CA PRO A 406 -12.51 19.08 16.49
C PRO A 406 -11.95 20.51 16.32
N SER A 407 -11.15 20.72 15.27
CA SER A 407 -10.57 22.01 14.87
C SER A 407 -10.14 21.90 13.42
N LEU A 408 -10.19 22.98 12.66
CA LEU A 408 -9.70 23.07 11.28
C LEU A 408 -8.18 23.22 11.22
N ARG A 409 -7.57 23.66 12.33
CA ARG A 409 -6.11 23.80 12.45
C ARG A 409 -5.57 23.17 13.73
N PRO A 410 -5.79 21.85 13.96
CA PRO A 410 -5.52 21.21 15.25
C PRO A 410 -4.08 21.39 15.71
N PHE A 411 -3.11 21.30 14.80
CA PHE A 411 -1.68 21.36 15.12
C PHE A 411 -1.08 22.78 15.11
N SER A 412 -1.90 23.80 14.86
CA SER A 412 -1.45 25.20 14.93
C SER A 412 -1.56 25.77 16.33
N ARG A 413 -0.79 26.84 16.60
CA ARG A 413 -0.89 27.62 17.84
C ARG A 413 -2.24 28.29 17.99
N ALA A 414 -2.90 28.66 16.90
CA ALA A 414 -4.25 29.22 16.92
C ALA A 414 -5.34 28.16 17.18
N GLY A 415 -5.00 26.88 16.98
CA GLY A 415 -5.88 25.74 17.20
C GLY A 415 -5.66 25.08 18.55
N LEU A 416 -5.53 23.75 18.54
CA LEU A 416 -5.53 22.93 19.74
C LEU A 416 -4.12 22.69 20.32
N ALA A 417 -3.05 23.02 19.59
CA ALA A 417 -1.66 22.88 20.06
C ALA A 417 -1.25 24.01 21.04
N GLN A 418 -2.08 24.24 22.05
CA GLN A 418 -1.89 25.19 23.14
C GLN A 418 -1.66 24.45 24.48
N PRO A 419 -1.17 25.09 25.55
CA PRO A 419 -0.60 26.44 25.61
C PRO A 419 0.79 26.53 24.96
N ALA A 420 1.40 27.72 25.00
CA ALA A 420 2.78 27.92 24.56
C ALA A 420 3.73 26.97 25.31
N GLY A 421 4.55 26.23 24.56
CA GLY A 421 5.44 25.18 25.08
C GLY A 421 5.26 23.83 24.39
N ASN A 422 4.06 23.57 23.83
CA ASN A 422 3.83 22.47 22.92
C ASN A 422 4.39 22.79 21.51
N PRO A 423 4.94 21.80 20.77
CA PRO A 423 5.37 22.02 19.40
C PRO A 423 4.16 22.23 18.48
N THR A 424 4.36 22.79 17.29
CA THR A 424 3.26 23.19 16.39
C THR A 424 3.64 22.94 14.93
N SER A 425 2.67 22.52 14.12
CA SER A 425 2.84 22.25 12.69
C SER A 425 2.17 23.34 11.84
N GLU A 426 2.66 24.58 11.95
CA GLU A 426 2.13 25.73 11.17
C GLU A 426 2.31 25.56 9.66
N ALA A 427 3.30 24.75 9.26
CA ALA A 427 3.66 24.54 7.88
C ALA A 427 2.49 23.94 7.06
N ILE A 428 1.63 23.14 7.69
CA ILE A 428 0.41 22.56 7.07
C ILE A 428 -0.52 23.66 6.53
N TYR A 429 -0.56 24.81 7.20
CA TYR A 429 -1.48 25.92 6.89
C TYR A 429 -0.81 27.09 6.16
N THR A 430 0.51 27.03 5.97
CA THR A 430 1.31 28.12 5.41
C THR A 430 2.15 27.70 4.21
N THR A 431 2.21 26.41 3.90
CA THR A 431 2.95 25.85 2.77
C THR A 431 2.00 25.54 1.61
N PRO A 432 2.32 25.94 0.36
CA PRO A 432 1.53 25.56 -0.80
C PRO A 432 1.41 24.04 -0.95
N GLY A 433 0.24 23.56 -1.41
CA GLY A 433 -0.04 22.12 -1.54
C GLY A 433 0.97 21.36 -2.41
N GLU A 434 1.53 22.01 -3.44
CA GLU A 434 2.58 21.43 -4.30
C GLU A 434 3.84 21.02 -3.51
N TYR A 435 4.19 21.78 -2.46
CA TYR A 435 5.33 21.47 -1.60
C TYR A 435 4.90 20.57 -0.44
N LEU A 436 3.74 20.82 0.16
CA LEU A 436 3.24 20.07 1.32
C LEU A 436 3.07 18.57 1.02
N TYR A 437 2.71 18.21 -0.21
CA TYR A 437 2.47 16.82 -0.62
C TYR A 437 3.58 16.22 -1.49
N SER A 438 4.71 16.91 -1.64
CA SER A 438 5.87 16.39 -2.39
C SER A 438 6.99 15.96 -1.46
N THR A 439 8.06 15.41 -2.02
CA THR A 439 9.31 15.08 -1.29
C THR A 439 9.97 16.30 -0.63
N GLN A 440 9.55 17.53 -0.97
CA GLN A 440 10.00 18.77 -0.37
C GLN A 440 9.12 19.23 0.82
N HIS A 441 8.29 18.35 1.36
CA HIS A 441 7.39 18.70 2.44
C HIS A 441 8.16 19.14 3.71
N PRO A 442 7.57 20.05 4.53
CA PRO A 442 8.11 20.38 5.84
C PRO A 442 8.23 19.14 6.73
N GLN A 443 9.17 19.16 7.68
CA GLN A 443 9.32 18.08 8.66
C GLN A 443 8.04 17.91 9.49
N SER A 444 7.60 16.66 9.64
CA SER A 444 6.45 16.29 10.48
C SER A 444 6.78 16.50 11.95
N THR A 445 5.86 17.07 12.71
CA THR A 445 5.98 17.25 14.17
C THR A 445 5.23 16.15 14.91
N TYR A 446 4.01 15.87 14.46
CA TYR A 446 3.12 14.88 15.06
C TYR A 446 2.94 13.68 14.14
N ARG A 447 2.89 12.50 14.75
CA ARG A 447 2.59 11.24 14.06
C ARG A 447 1.38 10.59 14.72
N ILE A 448 0.40 10.24 13.91
CA ILE A 448 -0.83 9.56 14.30
C ILE A 448 -0.61 8.06 14.10
N ARG A 449 -0.56 7.32 15.20
CA ARG A 449 -0.45 5.86 15.22
C ARG A 449 -1.84 5.26 15.28
N LEU A 450 -2.27 4.63 14.20
CA LEU A 450 -3.54 3.93 14.10
C LEU A 450 -3.31 2.43 14.20
N ARG A 451 -4.20 1.75 14.90
CA ARG A 451 -4.31 0.29 14.88
C ARG A 451 -5.77 -0.11 14.76
N TYR A 452 -6.08 -1.01 13.84
CA TYR A 452 -7.42 -1.54 13.61
C TYR A 452 -7.38 -2.93 12.99
N ASP A 453 -8.49 -3.63 13.08
CA ASP A 453 -8.72 -4.86 12.33
C ASP A 453 -9.40 -4.55 11.00
N ALA A 454 -8.91 -5.16 9.93
CA ALA A 454 -9.55 -5.17 8.62
C ALA A 454 -10.09 -6.57 8.30
N ASP A 455 -11.21 -6.65 7.60
CA ASP A 455 -11.77 -7.93 7.14
C ASP A 455 -10.79 -8.59 6.14
N GLY A 456 -10.20 -9.73 6.54
CA GLY A 456 -9.06 -10.37 5.87
C GLY A 456 -9.42 -11.22 4.65
N GLY A 457 -10.54 -10.92 3.98
CA GLY A 457 -10.97 -11.59 2.73
C GLY A 457 -11.35 -13.07 2.81
N GLY A 458 -11.37 -13.70 4.00
CA GLY A 458 -11.72 -15.12 4.19
C GLY A 458 -13.03 -15.34 4.96
N ASP A 459 -13.81 -16.35 4.54
CA ASP A 459 -14.97 -16.86 5.28
C ASP A 459 -14.57 -17.52 6.60
N ALA A 460 -15.55 -17.78 7.49
CA ALA A 460 -15.35 -18.54 8.72
C ALA A 460 -14.54 -19.83 8.46
N GLY A 461 -13.39 -19.99 9.14
CA GLY A 461 -12.51 -21.14 8.94
C GLY A 461 -11.59 -21.07 7.72
N SER A 462 -11.45 -19.93 7.04
CA SER A 462 -10.42 -19.71 6.03
C SER A 462 -9.73 -18.37 6.19
N LEU A 463 -8.46 -18.29 5.80
CA LEU A 463 -7.70 -17.04 5.74
C LEU A 463 -7.07 -16.86 4.35
N MET A 464 -7.01 -15.61 3.91
CA MET A 464 -6.32 -15.25 2.67
C MET A 464 -4.94 -14.72 3.03
N LEU A 465 -3.90 -15.38 2.51
CA LEU A 465 -2.52 -14.94 2.68
C LEU A 465 -2.19 -13.68 1.90
N GLY A 466 -3.11 -13.19 1.05
CA GLY A 466 -2.98 -11.99 0.24
C GLY A 466 -1.70 -11.99 -0.60
N ALA A 467 -1.35 -13.18 -1.10
CA ALA A 467 -0.22 -13.48 -1.94
C ALA A 467 -0.71 -14.37 -3.08
N THR A 468 -0.33 -14.03 -4.31
CA THR A 468 -0.62 -14.84 -5.51
C THR A 468 0.53 -15.80 -5.74
N GLN A 469 0.26 -17.09 -5.92
CA GLN A 469 1.26 -18.17 -6.02
C GLN A 469 2.17 -18.33 -4.79
N VAL A 470 1.56 -18.77 -3.70
CA VAL A 470 2.28 -19.27 -2.52
C VAL A 470 3.01 -20.54 -2.91
N ARG A 471 4.27 -20.66 -2.50
CA ARG A 471 5.07 -21.82 -2.85
C ARG A 471 4.58 -23.07 -2.10
N PRO A 472 4.33 -24.20 -2.80
CA PRO A 472 3.91 -25.44 -2.16
C PRO A 472 4.85 -25.88 -1.03
N ASN A 473 4.28 -26.24 0.13
CA ASN A 473 4.95 -26.71 1.34
C ASN A 473 5.83 -25.68 2.09
N SER A 474 5.83 -24.42 1.66
CA SER A 474 6.59 -23.36 2.32
C SER A 474 5.91 -22.81 3.57
N GLU A 475 4.60 -23.00 3.69
CA GLU A 475 3.77 -22.45 4.75
C GLU A 475 4.06 -23.10 6.11
N ARG A 476 4.07 -22.28 7.16
CA ARG A 476 4.13 -22.70 8.55
C ARG A 476 3.13 -21.86 9.32
N LEU A 477 2.11 -22.54 9.86
CA LEU A 477 1.06 -21.91 10.65
C LEU A 477 1.27 -22.24 12.13
N SER A 478 1.20 -21.22 12.98
CA SER A 478 1.14 -21.39 14.42
C SER A 478 -0.08 -20.69 15.00
N LEU A 479 -0.72 -21.37 15.94
CA LEU A 479 -1.87 -20.90 16.72
C LEU A 479 -1.37 -20.72 18.16
N GLU A 480 -1.20 -19.47 18.61
CA GLU A 480 -0.73 -19.16 19.98
C GLU A 480 0.56 -19.93 20.36
N GLY A 481 1.48 -20.10 19.40
CA GLY A 481 2.73 -20.85 19.57
C GLY A 481 2.64 -22.36 19.31
N ARG A 482 1.45 -22.95 19.19
CA ARG A 482 1.28 -24.34 18.73
C ARG A 482 1.33 -24.39 17.20
N ILE A 483 2.29 -25.14 16.66
CA ILE A 483 2.37 -25.38 15.21
C ILE A 483 1.19 -26.26 14.76
N LEU A 484 0.50 -25.83 13.72
CA LEU A 484 -0.58 -26.57 13.07
C LEU A 484 -0.02 -27.52 12.01
N ARG A 485 -0.65 -28.68 11.84
CA ARG A 485 -0.23 -29.70 10.85
C ARG A 485 -1.07 -29.60 9.58
N ARG A 486 -0.42 -29.52 8.44
CA ARG A 486 -1.09 -29.59 7.13
C ARG A 486 -1.80 -30.94 6.96
N ASP A 487 -2.94 -30.92 6.26
CA ASP A 487 -3.81 -32.05 5.95
C ASP A 487 -4.48 -32.69 7.18
N VAL A 488 -4.23 -32.13 8.38
CA VAL A 488 -4.84 -32.54 9.65
C VAL A 488 -5.58 -31.38 10.30
N ASP A 489 -4.94 -30.21 10.39
CA ASP A 489 -5.50 -28.98 10.96
C ASP A 489 -5.93 -27.98 9.87
N TYR A 490 -5.26 -27.96 8.71
CA TYR A 490 -5.57 -27.06 7.59
C TYR A 490 -5.12 -27.62 6.23
N THR A 491 -5.65 -27.04 5.15
CA THR A 491 -5.22 -27.23 3.76
C THR A 491 -4.91 -25.87 3.12
N VAL A 492 -4.14 -25.84 2.03
CA VAL A 492 -3.76 -24.61 1.34
C VAL A 492 -4.01 -24.74 -0.14
N ASP A 493 -4.70 -23.75 -0.71
CA ASP A 493 -4.71 -23.47 -2.13
C ASP A 493 -3.54 -22.52 -2.43
N TYR A 494 -2.52 -23.08 -3.08
CA TYR A 494 -1.26 -22.39 -3.34
C TYR A 494 -1.37 -21.35 -4.45
N ASP A 495 -2.32 -21.49 -5.38
CA ASP A 495 -2.44 -20.58 -6.52
C ASP A 495 -2.98 -19.22 -6.07
N ILE A 496 -4.00 -19.24 -5.20
CA ILE A 496 -4.65 -18.04 -4.67
C ILE A 496 -4.23 -17.69 -3.23
N GLY A 497 -3.35 -18.49 -2.61
CA GLY A 497 -2.87 -18.27 -1.24
C GLY A 497 -3.96 -18.39 -0.19
N ARG A 498 -4.95 -19.28 -0.38
CA ARG A 498 -6.05 -19.48 0.57
C ARG A 498 -5.74 -20.65 1.50
N VAL A 499 -5.74 -20.41 2.81
CA VAL A 499 -5.69 -21.48 3.81
C VAL A 499 -7.10 -21.81 4.29
N THR A 500 -7.46 -23.09 4.32
CA THR A 500 -8.74 -23.59 4.85
C THR A 500 -8.48 -24.48 6.06
N PHE A 501 -9.02 -24.13 7.22
CA PHE A 501 -8.92 -24.93 8.44
C PHE A 501 -9.93 -26.08 8.41
N LEU A 502 -9.46 -27.30 8.62
CA LEU A 502 -10.28 -28.51 8.51
C LEU A 502 -11.24 -28.72 9.69
N ARG A 503 -10.93 -28.12 10.84
CA ARG A 503 -11.70 -28.25 12.09
C ARG A 503 -11.87 -26.90 12.80
N ALA A 504 -12.34 -25.90 12.05
CA ALA A 504 -12.39 -24.51 12.50
C ALA A 504 -13.19 -24.31 13.80
N ASP A 505 -14.30 -25.01 13.94
CA ASP A 505 -15.16 -25.10 15.12
C ASP A 505 -14.42 -25.55 16.40
N THR A 506 -13.42 -26.44 16.26
CA THR A 506 -12.60 -26.88 17.41
C THR A 506 -11.34 -26.04 17.62
N LEU A 507 -10.78 -25.50 16.55
CA LEU A 507 -9.56 -24.68 16.59
C LEU A 507 -9.86 -23.27 17.09
N PHE A 508 -11.05 -22.75 16.78
CA PHE A 508 -11.48 -21.38 17.05
C PHE A 508 -12.85 -21.31 17.76
N PRO A 509 -13.04 -21.97 18.92
CA PRO A 509 -14.26 -21.80 19.72
C PRO A 509 -14.38 -20.37 20.27
N THR A 510 -13.26 -19.65 20.31
CA THR A 510 -13.14 -18.22 20.56
C THR A 510 -12.18 -17.64 19.51
N PRO A 511 -12.21 -16.33 19.24
CA PRO A 511 -11.23 -15.68 18.37
C PRO A 511 -9.81 -15.95 18.86
N LYS A 512 -8.92 -16.42 17.97
CA LYS A 512 -7.50 -16.69 18.29
C LYS A 512 -6.56 -16.17 17.21
N GLN A 513 -5.34 -15.84 17.64
CA GLN A 513 -4.30 -15.35 16.74
C GLN A 513 -3.59 -16.51 16.02
N VAL A 514 -3.52 -16.41 14.69
CA VAL A 514 -2.79 -17.32 13.82
C VAL A 514 -1.66 -16.54 13.16
N THR A 515 -0.43 -16.98 13.38
CA THR A 515 0.75 -16.49 12.66
C THR A 515 1.05 -17.43 11.50
N VAL A 516 1.20 -16.88 10.31
CA VAL A 516 1.49 -17.62 9.09
C VAL A 516 2.77 -17.11 8.48
N ARG A 517 3.73 -18.00 8.30
CA ARG A 517 4.98 -17.75 7.58
C ARG A 517 4.98 -18.56 6.31
N PHE A 518 5.24 -17.96 5.16
CA PHE A 518 5.24 -18.66 3.88
C PHE A 518 6.22 -18.03 2.90
N GLU A 519 6.53 -18.75 1.82
CA GLU A 519 7.31 -18.23 0.70
C GLU A 519 6.39 -17.97 -0.48
N GLU A 520 6.57 -16.83 -1.15
CA GLU A 520 5.85 -16.48 -2.38
C GLU A 520 6.84 -16.21 -3.52
N ASN A 521 6.38 -16.49 -4.75
CA ASN A 521 7.07 -16.05 -5.95
C ASN A 521 6.82 -14.54 -6.10
N PRO A 522 7.84 -13.67 -5.98
CA PRO A 522 7.62 -12.24 -6.12
C PRO A 522 7.24 -11.91 -7.56
N LEU A 523 6.28 -11.00 -7.72
CA LEU A 523 5.85 -10.47 -9.02
C LEU A 523 6.99 -9.77 -9.79
N PHE A 524 8.08 -9.39 -9.09
CA PHE A 524 9.28 -8.76 -9.65
C PHE A 524 10.52 -9.62 -9.38
N ALA A 525 11.51 -9.55 -10.28
CA ALA A 525 12.71 -10.39 -10.21
C ALA A 525 13.49 -10.16 -8.90
N ALA A 526 13.44 -11.12 -7.98
CA ALA A 526 14.29 -11.10 -6.80
C ALA A 526 15.76 -11.23 -7.21
N ALA A 527 16.60 -10.48 -6.52
CA ALA A 527 18.05 -10.57 -6.64
C ALA A 527 18.51 -12.04 -6.41
N PRO A 528 19.31 -12.61 -7.33
CA PRO A 528 19.72 -14.00 -7.21
C PRO A 528 20.59 -14.23 -5.98
N LYS A 529 20.32 -15.32 -5.26
CA LYS A 529 21.05 -15.69 -4.03
C LYS A 529 21.80 -17.00 -4.23
N SER A 530 23.12 -16.93 -4.17
CA SER A 530 23.98 -18.12 -4.21
C SER A 530 24.04 -18.77 -2.84
N ILE A 531 24.00 -20.10 -2.82
CA ILE A 531 24.00 -20.92 -1.61
C ILE A 531 25.05 -22.01 -1.74
N LEU A 532 25.83 -22.16 -0.68
CA LEU A 532 26.75 -23.26 -0.46
C LEU A 532 26.39 -23.89 0.89
N GLY A 533 26.01 -25.16 0.91
CA GLY A 533 25.59 -25.86 2.12
C GLY A 533 26.31 -27.19 2.27
N PHE A 534 26.63 -27.55 3.51
CA PHE A 534 27.16 -28.84 3.91
C PHE A 534 26.45 -29.29 5.18
N ALA A 535 26.05 -30.55 5.22
CA ALA A 535 25.53 -31.20 6.41
C ALA A 535 26.08 -32.62 6.49
N SER A 536 26.43 -33.07 7.69
CA SER A 536 26.84 -34.45 7.95
C SER A 536 26.22 -34.99 9.22
N GLN A 537 25.96 -36.28 9.23
CA GLN A 537 25.39 -37.05 10.32
C GLN A 537 26.35 -38.20 10.66
N PHE A 538 26.78 -38.26 11.89
CA PHE A 538 27.67 -39.28 12.45
C PHE A 538 26.84 -40.14 13.42
N PRO A 539 26.31 -41.29 12.97
CA PRO A 539 25.64 -42.22 13.85
C PRO A 539 26.65 -42.88 14.79
N LEU A 540 26.26 -43.02 16.05
CA LEU A 540 26.98 -43.64 17.15
C LEU A 540 26.08 -44.71 17.79
N ASP A 541 26.64 -45.62 18.57
CA ASP A 541 25.85 -46.69 19.21
C ASP A 541 24.79 -46.16 20.20
N VAL A 542 25.05 -44.97 20.76
CA VAL A 542 24.21 -44.31 21.79
C VAL A 542 23.51 -43.06 21.28
N GLY A 543 23.48 -42.83 19.96
CA GLY A 543 22.86 -41.64 19.39
C GLY A 543 23.51 -41.17 18.09
N GLU A 544 23.58 -39.87 17.88
CA GLU A 544 24.19 -39.27 16.70
C GLU A 544 24.73 -37.87 16.96
N ILE A 545 25.70 -37.47 16.13
CA ILE A 545 26.21 -36.09 16.07
C ILE A 545 25.99 -35.56 14.66
N ASN A 546 25.44 -34.37 14.53
CA ASN A 546 25.20 -33.69 13.27
C ASN A 546 26.06 -32.43 13.19
N VAL A 547 26.67 -32.19 12.02
CA VAL A 547 27.44 -30.96 11.73
C VAL A 547 26.83 -30.30 10.51
N MET A 548 26.69 -28.98 10.54
CA MET A 548 26.06 -28.24 9.47
C MET A 548 26.74 -26.89 9.25
N ALA A 549 26.87 -26.48 7.99
CA ALA A 549 27.30 -25.15 7.59
C ALA A 549 26.55 -24.71 6.32
N ILE A 550 26.03 -23.48 6.31
CA ILE A 550 25.41 -22.86 5.15
C ILE A 550 25.99 -21.46 4.98
N ALA A 551 26.57 -21.19 3.82
CA ALA A 551 26.90 -19.86 3.34
C ALA A 551 25.88 -19.41 2.29
N GLN A 552 25.41 -18.18 2.40
CA GLN A 552 24.52 -17.55 1.45
C GLN A 552 25.06 -16.18 1.05
N SER A 553 24.92 -15.82 -0.22
CA SER A 553 25.34 -14.52 -0.75
C SER A 553 24.37 -14.05 -1.82
N GLN A 554 23.79 -12.88 -1.62
CA GLN A 554 22.89 -12.22 -2.54
C GLN A 554 23.67 -11.22 -3.41
N ARG A 555 23.28 -11.10 -4.68
CA ARG A 555 23.80 -10.05 -5.58
C ARG A 555 22.73 -9.01 -5.81
N THR A 556 23.12 -7.75 -5.98
CA THR A 556 22.21 -6.68 -6.41
C THR A 556 22.33 -6.46 -7.91
N THR A 557 21.23 -6.15 -8.58
CA THR A 557 21.21 -5.72 -9.98
C THR A 557 21.47 -4.22 -10.12
N PHE A 558 21.46 -3.47 -9.02
CA PHE A 558 21.75 -2.05 -9.00
C PHE A 558 23.26 -1.82 -8.96
N THR A 559 23.76 -0.95 -9.85
CA THR A 559 25.13 -0.43 -9.77
C THR A 559 25.32 0.47 -8.55
N ARG A 560 24.24 1.17 -8.15
CA ARG A 560 24.13 2.00 -6.94
C ARG A 560 22.92 1.53 -6.13
N PRO A 561 23.07 0.54 -5.23
CA PRO A 561 21.94 -0.02 -4.50
C PRO A 561 21.37 1.02 -3.53
N PRO A 562 20.06 1.34 -3.62
CA PRO A 562 19.42 2.17 -2.62
C PRO A 562 19.37 1.48 -1.25
N LEU A 563 19.21 2.24 -0.18
CA LEU A 563 19.04 1.73 1.18
C LEU A 563 17.88 0.70 1.23
N GLY A 564 18.14 -0.50 1.73
CA GLY A 564 17.21 -1.64 1.74
C GLY A 564 17.39 -2.62 0.58
N TYR A 565 18.16 -2.27 -0.46
CA TYR A 565 18.45 -3.11 -1.63
C TYR A 565 19.92 -3.52 -1.73
N GLU A 566 20.65 -3.40 -0.62
CA GLU A 566 22.04 -3.82 -0.53
C GLU A 566 22.16 -5.34 -0.63
N PRO A 567 23.22 -5.86 -1.27
CA PRO A 567 23.48 -7.28 -1.28
C PRO A 567 23.81 -7.76 0.14
N GLN A 568 23.12 -8.81 0.58
CA GLN A 568 23.30 -9.42 1.89
C GLN A 568 24.07 -10.74 1.78
N SER A 569 24.85 -11.08 2.80
CA SER A 569 25.45 -12.41 2.93
C SER A 569 25.34 -12.92 4.36
N SER A 570 25.38 -14.24 4.53
CA SER A 570 25.33 -14.85 5.86
C SER A 570 26.03 -16.19 5.87
N LEU A 571 26.76 -16.49 6.94
CA LEU A 571 27.28 -17.81 7.24
C LEU A 571 26.65 -18.32 8.53
N ILE A 572 25.98 -19.47 8.46
CA ILE A 572 25.44 -20.18 9.62
C ILE A 572 26.20 -21.49 9.74
N ALA A 573 26.65 -21.85 10.93
CA ALA A 573 27.28 -23.13 11.19
C ALA A 573 26.91 -23.64 12.57
N GLY A 574 26.84 -24.96 12.75
CA GLY A 574 26.60 -25.54 14.07
C GLY A 574 26.80 -27.03 14.13
N VAL A 575 26.71 -27.51 15.36
CA VAL A 575 26.83 -28.90 15.74
C VAL A 575 25.67 -29.24 16.67
N SER A 576 24.94 -30.31 16.36
CA SER A 576 23.92 -30.86 17.26
C SER A 576 24.23 -32.32 17.59
N GLY A 577 23.71 -32.81 18.70
CA GLY A 577 23.83 -34.19 19.11
C GLY A 577 22.60 -34.63 19.86
N VAL A 578 22.13 -35.83 19.55
CA VAL A 578 21.00 -36.48 20.20
C VAL A 578 21.49 -37.81 20.72
N PHE A 579 21.39 -38.02 22.03
CA PHE A 579 21.89 -39.22 22.70
C PHE A 579 20.81 -39.88 23.55
N ASP A 580 20.73 -41.20 23.44
CA ASP A 580 19.80 -42.05 24.18
C ASP A 580 20.58 -43.03 25.05
N PHE A 581 20.55 -42.81 26.36
CA PHE A 581 21.25 -43.65 27.32
C PHE A 581 20.27 -44.51 28.11
N ASP A 582 20.53 -45.82 28.19
CA ASP A 582 19.78 -46.70 29.08
C ASP A 582 20.14 -46.42 30.54
N ALA A 583 19.14 -46.01 31.34
CA ALA A 583 19.31 -45.66 32.75
C ALA A 583 18.88 -46.84 33.64
N ALA A 584 19.59 -47.96 33.53
CA ALA A 584 19.37 -49.13 34.39
C ALA A 584 19.45 -48.83 35.90
N PRO A 585 20.33 -47.93 36.40
CA PRO A 585 20.31 -47.52 37.81
C PRO A 585 19.03 -46.81 38.23
N LEU A 586 18.48 -45.93 37.37
CA LEU A 586 17.23 -45.22 37.62
C LEU A 586 16.04 -46.18 37.62
N SER A 587 16.03 -47.12 36.66
CA SER A 587 15.04 -48.20 36.59
C SER A 587 14.98 -48.99 37.89
N ARG A 588 16.16 -49.39 38.43
CA ARG A 588 16.27 -50.12 39.70
C ARG A 588 15.88 -49.28 40.92
N ALA A 589 16.15 -47.97 40.91
CA ALA A 589 15.75 -47.09 42.00
C ALA A 589 14.23 -46.90 42.06
N LEU A 590 13.58 -46.70 40.91
CA LEU A 590 12.12 -46.54 40.81
C LEU A 590 11.36 -47.80 41.21
N GLN A 591 11.91 -48.99 40.95
CA GLN A 591 11.35 -50.28 41.40
C GLN A 591 11.35 -50.46 42.92
N ARG A 592 12.14 -49.69 43.68
CA ARG A 592 12.17 -49.76 45.15
C ARG A 592 11.09 -48.88 45.81
N LEU A 593 10.35 -48.09 45.04
CA LEU A 593 9.28 -47.26 45.57
C LEU A 593 8.03 -48.11 45.88
N PRO A 594 7.34 -47.87 47.01
CA PRO A 594 6.32 -48.77 47.56
C PRO A 594 5.07 -48.97 46.67
N PHE A 595 4.89 -48.19 45.60
CA PHE A 595 3.76 -48.28 44.67
C PHE A 595 4.16 -48.61 43.21
N GLY A 596 5.44 -48.89 42.91
CA GLY A 596 5.96 -48.96 41.54
C GLY A 596 6.26 -50.37 41.01
N LYS A 597 5.26 -51.09 40.49
CA LYS A 597 5.47 -52.32 39.69
C LYS A 597 5.71 -51.99 38.20
N SER A 598 6.69 -51.15 37.88
CA SER A 598 7.00 -50.81 36.48
C SER A 598 8.17 -51.65 35.95
N SER A 599 7.91 -52.43 34.88
CA SER A 599 8.92 -53.24 34.16
C SER A 599 9.49 -52.52 32.94
N THR A 600 9.10 -51.26 32.70
CA THR A 600 9.55 -50.48 31.55
C THR A 600 10.97 -49.95 31.78
N PRO A 601 11.94 -50.19 30.88
CA PRO A 601 13.29 -49.64 30.99
C PRO A 601 13.27 -48.11 31.02
N SER A 602 14.01 -47.50 31.95
CA SER A 602 14.21 -46.05 31.98
C SER A 602 15.29 -45.65 30.97
N LYS A 603 15.03 -44.59 30.21
CA LYS A 603 15.99 -43.98 29.27
C LYS A 603 16.21 -42.52 29.63
N VAL A 604 17.41 -42.02 29.38
CA VAL A 604 17.78 -40.61 29.47
C VAL A 604 18.06 -40.11 28.07
N HIS A 605 17.26 -39.16 27.61
CA HIS A 605 17.42 -38.49 26.33
C HIS A 605 18.16 -37.17 26.54
N LEU A 606 19.23 -36.94 25.78
CA LEU A 606 20.01 -35.71 25.83
C LEU A 606 20.09 -35.10 24.44
N ASP A 607 19.48 -33.92 24.28
CA ASP A 607 19.63 -33.06 23.12
C ASP A 607 20.59 -31.92 23.44
N ALA A 608 21.67 -31.80 22.66
CA ALA A 608 22.63 -30.71 22.76
C ALA A 608 22.83 -30.05 21.41
N GLU A 609 22.88 -28.72 21.36
CA GLU A 609 23.10 -27.99 20.12
C GLU A 609 23.85 -26.67 20.37
N VAL A 610 24.81 -26.38 19.48
CA VAL A 610 25.55 -25.13 19.44
C VAL A 610 25.57 -24.63 18.01
N ALA A 611 25.15 -23.38 17.79
CA ALA A 611 25.11 -22.74 16.48
C ALA A 611 25.71 -21.33 16.54
N THR A 612 26.31 -20.92 15.44
CA THR A 612 26.81 -19.56 15.23
C THR A 612 26.29 -19.01 13.90
N SER A 613 26.08 -17.71 13.85
CA SER A 613 25.66 -17.00 12.65
C SER A 613 26.48 -15.73 12.50
N ARG A 614 26.94 -15.46 11.27
CA ARG A 614 27.62 -14.23 10.88
C ARG A 614 26.87 -13.60 9.71
N PRO A 615 25.82 -12.79 9.98
CA PRO A 615 25.15 -12.02 8.95
C PRO A 615 25.96 -10.78 8.60
N GLN A 616 26.02 -10.46 7.32
CA GLN A 616 26.55 -9.22 6.77
C GLN A 616 25.44 -8.57 5.93
N ALA A 617 24.82 -7.53 6.51
CA ALA A 617 23.69 -6.83 5.90
C ALA A 617 24.07 -6.04 4.64
N ASN A 618 25.34 -5.71 4.46
CA ASN A 618 25.83 -5.04 3.26
C ASN A 618 27.20 -5.60 2.85
N SER A 619 27.20 -6.50 1.88
CA SER A 619 28.44 -7.05 1.32
C SER A 619 29.15 -6.11 0.34
N ALA A 620 28.47 -5.07 -0.16
CA ALA A 620 29.05 -4.06 -1.05
C ALA A 620 29.71 -2.90 -0.31
N GLY A 621 29.42 -2.72 0.98
CA GLY A 621 30.00 -1.67 1.83
C GLY A 621 29.47 -0.25 1.55
N GLN A 622 28.51 -0.09 0.65
CA GLN A 622 27.88 1.18 0.30
C GLN A 622 26.38 1.01 0.08
N ALA A 623 25.61 2.04 0.42
CA ALA A 623 24.18 2.14 0.20
C ALA A 623 23.84 3.60 -0.13
N TYR A 624 22.93 3.81 -1.06
CA TYR A 624 22.52 5.15 -1.50
C TYR A 624 21.19 5.50 -0.85
N VAL A 625 21.16 6.58 -0.07
CA VAL A 625 19.89 7.13 0.44
C VAL A 625 19.12 7.83 -0.69
N GLU A 626 19.85 8.41 -1.64
CA GLU A 626 19.33 9.06 -2.84
C GLU A 626 20.33 8.88 -3.99
N SER A 627 19.85 8.63 -5.21
CA SER A 627 20.69 8.52 -6.41
C SER A 627 20.57 9.72 -7.35
N PHE A 628 19.52 10.55 -7.22
CA PHE A 628 19.12 11.62 -8.12
C PHE A 628 18.88 11.16 -9.57
N GLU A 629 18.65 9.87 -9.79
CA GLU A 629 18.40 9.29 -11.13
C GLU A 629 16.89 9.07 -11.40
N GLY A 630 16.05 9.07 -10.35
CA GLY A 630 14.62 8.72 -10.46
C GLY A 630 13.67 9.91 -10.61
N GLU A 631 14.04 11.09 -10.10
CA GLU A 631 13.19 12.29 -10.07
C GLU A 631 13.90 13.49 -10.69
N GLY A 632 13.15 14.37 -11.35
CA GLY A 632 13.69 15.61 -11.94
C GLY A 632 13.58 15.74 -13.46
N GLY A 633 12.56 15.16 -14.10
CA GLY A 633 12.27 15.37 -15.53
C GLY A 633 11.08 16.30 -15.76
N THR A 634 11.20 17.26 -16.69
CA THR A 634 10.02 17.90 -17.29
C THR A 634 9.60 17.08 -18.50
N LEU A 635 8.42 16.48 -18.45
CA LEU A 635 7.90 15.70 -19.56
C LEU A 635 7.40 16.64 -20.66
N VAL A 636 8.23 16.87 -21.67
CA VAL A 636 7.86 17.64 -22.85
C VAL A 636 7.37 16.66 -23.91
N ASN A 637 6.10 16.75 -24.28
CA ASN A 637 5.55 15.93 -25.36
C ASN A 637 6.14 16.41 -26.68
N LEU A 638 6.86 15.56 -27.41
CA LEU A 638 7.47 15.89 -28.71
C LEU A 638 6.62 15.44 -29.91
N ALA A 639 5.42 14.90 -29.68
CA ALA A 639 4.54 14.48 -30.78
C ALA A 639 3.84 15.69 -31.42
N ASP A 640 3.94 15.84 -32.74
CA ASP A 640 3.31 16.91 -33.52
C ASP A 640 1.88 17.29 -33.12
N PRO A 641 0.95 16.34 -32.88
CA PRO A 641 -0.43 16.68 -32.55
C PRO A 641 -0.61 17.34 -31.18
N ALA A 642 0.39 17.25 -30.30
CA ALA A 642 0.36 17.86 -28.98
C ALA A 642 0.79 19.35 -29.01
N TRP A 643 1.40 19.79 -30.11
CA TRP A 643 1.82 21.17 -30.31
C TRP A 643 0.76 21.92 -31.11
N LEU A 644 0.43 23.11 -30.61
CA LEU A 644 -0.55 24.02 -31.20
C LEU A 644 0.08 25.41 -31.29
N THR A 645 -0.42 26.23 -32.21
CA THR A 645 -0.09 27.66 -32.19
C THR A 645 -0.53 28.25 -30.85
N SER A 646 0.39 28.86 -30.13
CA SER A 646 0.08 29.52 -28.87
C SER A 646 -0.67 30.84 -29.11
N SER A 647 -1.44 31.28 -28.12
CA SER A 647 -1.89 32.67 -28.06
C SER A 647 -0.68 33.61 -27.97
N GLN A 648 -0.83 34.85 -28.43
CA GLN A 648 0.21 35.88 -28.35
C GLN A 648 0.79 35.95 -26.91
N PRO A 649 2.08 35.64 -26.71
CA PRO A 649 2.67 35.61 -25.38
C PRO A 649 2.80 37.05 -24.83
N ALA A 650 2.53 37.21 -23.54
CA ALA A 650 2.82 38.45 -22.83
C ALA A 650 4.34 38.54 -22.55
N LEU A 651 4.95 39.72 -22.75
CA LEU A 651 6.38 39.95 -22.47
C LEU A 651 6.66 40.17 -20.96
N GLY A 652 5.64 39.95 -20.11
CA GLY A 652 5.66 40.29 -18.70
C GLY A 652 5.69 41.80 -18.45
N ARG A 653 5.60 42.21 -17.18
CA ARG A 653 5.67 43.62 -16.77
C ARG A 653 7.09 44.11 -16.50
N THR A 654 8.01 43.19 -16.24
CA THR A 654 9.38 43.47 -15.76
C THR A 654 10.33 43.99 -16.84
N LEU A 655 10.19 43.52 -18.08
CA LEU A 655 11.02 43.99 -19.19
C LEU A 655 10.53 45.36 -19.69
N ALA A 656 9.21 45.49 -19.86
CA ALA A 656 8.56 46.75 -20.24
C ALA A 656 8.88 47.89 -19.24
N SER A 657 8.97 47.60 -17.94
CA SER A 657 9.32 48.59 -16.92
C SER A 657 10.79 49.01 -16.90
N ARG A 658 11.71 48.21 -17.47
CA ARG A 658 13.16 48.47 -17.42
C ARG A 658 13.68 49.21 -18.65
N ILE A 659 13.13 48.93 -19.83
CA ILE A 659 13.68 49.45 -21.10
C ILE A 659 12.68 50.25 -21.93
N GLY A 660 11.42 50.35 -21.49
CA GLY A 660 10.36 50.98 -22.28
C GLY A 660 10.02 50.15 -23.51
N GLY A 661 8.79 49.65 -23.61
CA GLY A 661 8.40 48.81 -24.73
C GLY A 661 7.00 48.22 -24.58
N ALA A 662 6.50 47.63 -25.67
CA ALA A 662 5.19 46.97 -25.69
C ALA A 662 5.14 45.80 -24.69
N GLY A 663 4.02 45.66 -23.98
CA GLY A 663 3.80 44.57 -23.01
C GLY A 663 3.48 43.20 -23.65
N THR A 664 3.41 43.15 -24.98
CA THR A 664 3.03 41.98 -25.78
C THR A 664 3.97 41.82 -26.97
N LEU A 665 4.17 40.58 -27.44
CA LEU A 665 5.01 40.29 -28.60
C LEU A 665 4.43 40.91 -29.87
N ASP A 666 5.21 41.71 -30.59
CA ASP A 666 4.78 42.28 -31.87
C ASP A 666 4.67 41.19 -32.95
N LEU A 667 3.43 40.88 -33.36
CA LEU A 667 3.13 39.84 -34.34
C LEU A 667 3.64 40.18 -35.74
N THR A 668 3.91 41.45 -36.05
CA THR A 668 4.46 41.85 -37.36
C THR A 668 5.91 41.44 -37.56
N ARG A 669 6.59 41.06 -36.46
CA ARG A 669 7.98 40.57 -36.45
C ARG A 669 8.08 39.07 -36.14
N ALA A 670 6.95 38.37 -36.05
CA ALA A 670 6.94 36.93 -35.83
C ALA A 670 7.24 36.18 -37.14
N SER A 671 8.04 35.11 -37.06
CA SER A 671 8.25 34.17 -38.16
C SER A 671 7.23 33.04 -38.10
N THR A 672 6.86 32.48 -39.25
CA THR A 672 6.04 31.26 -39.31
C THR A 672 6.81 30.10 -38.68
N MET A 673 6.26 29.52 -37.61
CA MET A 673 6.80 28.28 -37.04
C MET A 673 6.16 27.07 -37.72
N ALA A 674 6.98 26.11 -38.10
CA ALA A 674 6.57 24.77 -38.47
C ALA A 674 7.30 23.79 -37.53
N TRP A 675 6.55 22.83 -36.98
CA TRP A 675 7.09 21.72 -36.19
C TRP A 675 6.76 20.40 -36.89
N GLN A 676 7.64 19.41 -36.72
CA GLN A 676 7.61 18.06 -37.32
C GLN A 676 8.12 17.02 -36.32
#